data_AF-A0A8J2WNK6-F1
#
_entry.id   AF-A0A8J2WNK6-F1
#
_cell.length_a   1.000
_cell.length_b   1.000
_cell.length_c   1.000
_cell.angle_alpha   90.00
_cell.angle_beta   90.00
_cell.angle_gamma   90.00
#
_symmetry.space_group_name_H-M   'P 1'
#
loop_
_entity.id
_entity.type
_entity.pdbx_description
1 polymer ?
#
loop_
_entity_poly.entity_id
_entity_poly.type
_entity_poly.pdbx_seq_one_letter_code
_entity_poly.pdbx_strand_id
1 'polypeptide(L)'
;MDNESDDAEDLCGQIESLSISSSVQSGASSSPLKTRTTNRPIHGSLFQLKLSMLFLIKGITAKYKFNLGTEVAEEGGKFDDILFKYQVSTGGQCRWRFLQAKHKQNEDKKKITSDSILDENNGDFSISKYFRSYCQDIINGSEGRRPEEIDDVVICTNINFNEANLNVYGIELVPHNNLTDKILSFEKLPSGKTPFRYKLKNTGAVRKILFECSKNIKLHSLAEKLVDCESKKLPLSLNDELIKNCHSALIKERIIDLKTKRLHSDFIYGHDLSIDAKFYVILHTRNSSRRKTGKITFSNWTTASDKGKLISCYPDLMKKSIASWKINQLLSGSHEEIDSFLEKLVFAVNTPNEMELDAIVKIELGKYYNLLGCDRQFEMFFNTMLDWFTKEDWMTSEEGIRILEDVKNKVDHIRASILMDYQNQIDQIAECNDAATQEMSQKLQPLLTSSNDMKINYITTDWPDFTALKVIAAIKSLPDFKCSDSYMVISSKHAQKKEDLQDLRRIFSDGKSHRLLVIVCEDHNPISYDNYTNLVAGSEKKILLIVRKGTDVRSKLLINEDVINYGQLSEKSQNVILSKKISFQGRDTPVRDLIQPGKAENVLNCSSIKMLFAGKNKIVIPSFNTARFERSFYVKRRMALPLEFDQKFWDNLAEEMKCPKTLLMSQCKINQKGAIVWSANEERKTEIWDRIQIKLRDSSILGLSADVSITENELIFDQKKQSRVVIISGGAGAGKSTVLSHYYEEIKKANPTHWISRINLVDHCQVLLKFESNTMDSSIDFFVNELAIVDPNNSLGRSLLKHQLTIGDKVIVMFDGFRRNQ
;
A
#
# COMPACT_ATOMS: atom_id res chain seq x y z
N MET A 1 32.57 47.53 -29.22
CA MET A 1 33.83 46.84 -29.53
C MET A 1 34.31 46.23 -28.23
N ASP A 2 34.83 45.01 -28.34
CA ASP A 2 35.38 44.12 -27.31
C ASP A 2 34.33 43.31 -26.52
N ASN A 3 34.43 42.01 -26.31
CA ASN A 3 34.84 40.83 -27.10
C ASN A 3 34.37 39.65 -26.21
N GLU A 4 33.43 38.81 -26.67
CA GLU A 4 33.01 37.57 -25.97
C GLU A 4 33.83 36.40 -26.52
N SER A 5 34.75 35.83 -25.73
CA SER A 5 35.48 34.61 -26.12
C SER A 5 36.05 33.76 -24.97
N ASP A 6 35.43 33.68 -23.78
CA ASP A 6 35.98 32.87 -22.67
C ASP A 6 35.10 31.70 -22.19
N ASP A 7 33.94 31.44 -22.79
CA ASP A 7 32.99 30.42 -22.26
C ASP A 7 33.19 28.99 -22.82
N ALA A 8 34.31 28.68 -23.48
CA ALA A 8 34.51 27.36 -24.11
C ALA A 8 35.23 26.32 -23.24
N GLU A 9 35.94 26.71 -22.16
CA GLU A 9 36.77 25.77 -21.38
C GLU A 9 36.12 25.28 -20.07
N ASP A 10 35.04 25.89 -19.59
CA ASP A 10 34.36 25.46 -18.34
C ASP A 10 33.21 24.45 -18.58
N LEU A 11 32.89 24.14 -19.84
CA LEU A 11 31.76 23.27 -20.23
C LEU A 11 32.07 21.77 -20.12
N CYS A 12 33.34 21.35 -20.10
CA CYS A 12 33.71 19.93 -20.06
C CYS A 12 33.86 19.40 -18.62
N GLY A 13 34.16 20.27 -17.63
CA GLY A 13 34.43 19.88 -16.26
C GLY A 13 33.19 19.51 -15.42
N GLN A 14 32.00 20.03 -15.77
CA GLN A 14 30.80 19.81 -14.97
C GLN A 14 30.01 18.55 -15.37
N ILE A 15 30.14 18.08 -16.61
CA ILE A 15 29.49 16.84 -17.10
C ILE A 15 30.25 15.58 -16.64
N GLU A 16 31.56 15.66 -16.43
CA GLU A 16 32.35 14.53 -15.89
C GLU A 16 32.19 14.34 -14.37
N SER A 17 31.72 15.34 -13.63
CA SER A 17 31.59 15.24 -12.16
C SER A 17 30.38 14.43 -11.65
N LEU A 18 29.46 14.04 -12.55
CA LEU A 18 28.28 13.21 -12.23
C LEU A 18 28.35 11.78 -12.79
N SER A 19 29.49 11.38 -13.38
CA SER A 19 29.66 10.06 -14.01
C SER A 19 30.84 9.26 -13.43
N ILE A 20 30.69 8.76 -12.20
CA ILE A 20 31.48 7.64 -11.65
C ILE A 20 30.49 6.80 -10.82
N SER A 21 30.20 5.52 -11.03
CA SER A 21 30.80 4.44 -11.82
C SER A 21 29.76 3.33 -12.01
N SER A 22 29.54 2.85 -13.23
CA SER A 22 29.05 1.49 -13.46
C SER A 22 29.61 0.93 -14.77
N SER A 23 30.67 0.16 -14.63
CA SER A 23 31.28 -0.63 -15.71
C SER A 23 30.41 -1.84 -16.02
N VAL A 24 29.69 -1.83 -17.14
CA VAL A 24 29.30 -3.04 -17.86
C VAL A 24 29.42 -2.77 -19.36
N GLN A 25 30.33 -3.49 -20.01
CA GLN A 25 30.49 -3.53 -21.46
C GLN A 25 29.33 -4.31 -22.09
N SER A 26 28.68 -3.73 -23.10
CA SER A 26 28.13 -4.50 -24.23
C SER A 26 27.93 -3.57 -25.42
N GLY A 27 28.60 -3.88 -26.53
CA GLY A 27 28.54 -3.11 -27.77
C GLY A 27 27.25 -3.34 -28.55
N ALA A 28 26.71 -2.26 -29.11
CA ALA A 28 25.87 -2.26 -30.29
C ALA A 28 25.95 -0.90 -30.99
N SER A 29 25.95 -0.94 -32.32
CA SER A 29 26.25 0.10 -33.29
C SER A 29 25.48 1.42 -33.13
N SER A 30 26.20 2.53 -33.09
CA SER A 30 25.69 3.90 -33.21
C SER A 30 25.27 4.24 -34.65
N SER A 31 24.02 4.63 -34.85
CA SER A 31 23.60 5.44 -36.00
C SER A 31 23.46 6.91 -35.55
N PRO A 32 23.75 7.91 -36.41
CA PRO A 32 23.87 9.29 -35.95
C PRO A 32 22.48 9.88 -35.69
N LEU A 33 22.23 10.29 -34.44
CA LEU A 33 21.09 11.12 -34.08
C LEU A 33 21.14 12.42 -34.91
N LYS A 34 20.08 12.71 -35.67
CA LYS A 34 19.83 14.05 -36.20
C LYS A 34 19.42 14.96 -35.05
N THR A 35 20.38 15.56 -34.37
CA THR A 35 20.17 16.62 -33.38
C THR A 35 19.62 17.87 -34.08
N ARG A 36 18.36 18.20 -33.82
CA ARG A 36 17.81 19.52 -34.12
C ARG A 36 18.24 20.45 -32.98
N THR A 37 19.23 21.29 -33.24
CA THR A 37 19.65 22.40 -32.38
C THR A 37 18.52 23.41 -32.22
N THR A 38 17.89 23.47 -31.05
CA THR A 38 17.09 24.62 -30.59
C THR A 38 17.73 25.20 -29.33
N ASN A 39 18.23 26.44 -29.42
CA ASN A 39 18.79 27.22 -28.32
C ASN A 39 17.73 27.53 -27.23
N ARG A 40 17.31 26.55 -26.44
CA ARG A 40 16.54 26.81 -25.21
C ARG A 40 17.49 26.91 -24.01
N PRO A 41 17.34 27.92 -23.14
CA PRO A 41 18.10 27.97 -21.89
C PRO A 41 17.79 26.73 -21.05
N ILE A 42 18.82 26.00 -20.61
CA ILE A 42 18.72 24.73 -19.85
C ILE A 42 17.73 24.85 -18.69
N HIS A 43 17.77 25.96 -17.95
CA HIS A 43 16.88 26.20 -16.80
C HIS A 43 15.39 26.29 -17.17
N GLY A 44 15.05 26.75 -18.38
CA GLY A 44 13.66 26.82 -18.83
C GLY A 44 13.09 25.42 -19.08
N SER A 45 13.85 24.56 -19.75
CA SER A 45 13.46 23.17 -20.02
C SER A 45 13.42 22.34 -18.74
N LEU A 46 14.37 22.52 -17.81
CA LEU A 46 14.32 21.86 -16.50
C LEU A 46 13.11 22.29 -15.67
N PHE A 47 12.78 23.57 -15.68
CA PHE A 47 11.59 24.09 -15.02
C PHE A 47 10.30 23.46 -15.57
N GLN A 48 10.17 23.36 -16.89
CA GLN A 48 9.05 22.69 -17.56
C GLN A 48 8.98 21.20 -17.20
N LEU A 49 10.10 20.46 -17.28
CA LEU A 49 10.17 19.05 -16.91
C LEU A 49 9.70 18.82 -15.46
N LYS A 50 10.21 19.62 -14.50
CA LYS A 50 9.85 19.49 -13.09
C LYS A 50 8.37 19.85 -12.83
N LEU A 51 7.81 20.82 -13.57
CA LEU A 51 6.37 21.06 -13.55
C LEU A 51 5.59 19.86 -14.09
N SER A 52 6.02 19.23 -15.20
CA SER A 52 5.37 18.02 -15.74
C SER A 52 5.40 16.86 -14.75
N MET A 53 6.53 16.65 -14.07
CA MET A 53 6.68 15.68 -12.97
C MET A 53 5.66 15.95 -11.85
N LEU A 54 5.50 17.22 -11.46
CA LEU A 54 4.55 17.62 -10.44
C LEU A 54 3.09 17.38 -10.86
N PHE A 55 2.74 17.71 -12.10
CA PHE A 55 1.42 17.42 -12.69
C PHE A 55 1.11 15.93 -12.66
N LEU A 56 2.10 15.08 -13.00
CA LEU A 56 1.95 13.63 -12.96
C LEU A 56 1.63 13.14 -11.54
N ILE A 57 2.50 13.44 -10.57
CA ILE A 57 2.38 12.90 -9.20
C ILE A 57 1.11 13.43 -8.52
N LYS A 58 0.83 14.73 -8.63
CA LYS A 58 -0.37 15.33 -8.02
C LYS A 58 -1.64 14.87 -8.73
N GLY A 59 -1.62 14.68 -10.06
CA GLY A 59 -2.74 14.13 -10.82
C GLY A 59 -3.10 12.70 -10.38
N ILE A 60 -2.09 11.84 -10.24
CA ILE A 60 -2.24 10.45 -9.74
C ILE A 60 -2.75 10.45 -8.30
N THR A 61 -2.15 11.27 -7.44
CA THR A 61 -2.54 11.38 -6.02
C THR A 61 -3.97 11.89 -5.85
N ALA A 62 -4.39 12.81 -6.72
CA ALA A 62 -5.77 13.30 -6.79
C ALA A 62 -6.75 12.29 -7.42
N LYS A 63 -6.26 11.14 -7.90
CA LYS A 63 -7.00 10.07 -8.58
C LYS A 63 -7.68 10.54 -9.87
N TYR A 64 -7.05 11.46 -10.60
CA TYR A 64 -7.52 11.85 -11.92
C TYR A 64 -7.18 10.77 -12.94
N LYS A 65 -8.11 10.52 -13.87
CA LYS A 65 -7.81 9.86 -15.13
C LYS A 65 -7.43 10.92 -16.13
N PHE A 66 -6.20 10.90 -16.64
CA PHE A 66 -5.66 12.01 -17.43
C PHE A 66 -4.74 11.57 -18.58
N ASN A 67 -4.52 12.52 -19.50
CA ASN A 67 -3.45 12.54 -20.48
C ASN A 67 -2.61 13.80 -20.22
N LEU A 68 -1.31 13.63 -20.02
CA LEU A 68 -0.31 14.67 -19.84
C LEU A 68 0.55 14.74 -21.10
N GLY A 69 0.73 15.92 -21.67
CA GLY A 69 1.54 16.13 -22.87
C GLY A 69 2.45 17.34 -22.71
N THR A 70 3.53 17.38 -23.49
CA THR A 70 4.44 18.51 -23.58
C THR A 70 4.79 18.73 -25.04
N GLU A 71 4.56 19.94 -25.54
CA GLU A 71 4.87 20.37 -26.91
C GLU A 71 4.19 19.50 -27.98
N VAL A 72 3.02 18.95 -27.66
CA VAL A 72 2.23 18.15 -28.61
C VAL A 72 1.79 19.05 -29.76
N ALA A 73 2.22 18.67 -30.97
CA ALA A 73 2.01 19.46 -32.17
C ALA A 73 0.52 19.78 -32.41
N GLU A 74 0.22 21.04 -32.72
CA GLU A 74 -1.12 21.54 -33.06
C GLU A 74 -2.16 21.51 -31.94
N GLU A 75 -1.80 21.12 -30.70
CA GLU A 75 -2.75 20.97 -29.60
C GLU A 75 -2.91 22.22 -28.72
N GLY A 76 -1.80 22.91 -28.40
CA GLY A 76 -1.76 23.96 -27.37
C GLY A 76 -1.31 25.35 -27.79
N GLY A 77 -0.82 25.51 -29.02
CA GLY A 77 -0.39 26.80 -29.56
C GLY A 77 0.77 27.44 -28.79
N LYS A 78 0.49 28.45 -27.96
CA LYS A 78 1.44 29.11 -27.04
C LYS A 78 1.33 28.64 -25.60
N PHE A 79 0.48 27.66 -25.33
CA PHE A 79 0.31 27.02 -24.03
C PHE A 79 0.63 25.53 -24.11
N ASP A 80 1.56 25.17 -24.99
CA ASP A 80 1.97 23.82 -25.32
C ASP A 80 3.04 23.25 -24.38
N ASP A 81 3.65 24.06 -23.52
CA ASP A 81 4.70 23.57 -22.60
C ASP A 81 4.18 22.42 -21.71
N ILE A 82 2.96 22.52 -21.19
CA ILE A 82 2.24 21.43 -20.51
C ILE A 82 0.77 21.42 -20.92
N LEU A 83 0.30 20.26 -21.36
CA LEU A 83 -1.08 19.96 -21.69
C LEU A 83 -1.62 18.92 -20.72
N PHE A 84 -2.70 19.23 -20.01
CA PHE A 84 -3.28 18.31 -19.04
C PHE A 84 -4.78 18.15 -19.31
N LYS A 85 -5.14 17.01 -19.90
CA LYS A 85 -6.52 16.62 -20.19
C LYS A 85 -6.97 15.59 -19.17
N TYR A 86 -8.03 15.86 -18.41
CA TYR A 86 -8.46 14.98 -17.32
C TYR A 86 -9.97 14.80 -17.26
N GLN A 87 -10.43 13.66 -16.75
CA GLN A 87 -11.84 13.37 -16.54
C GLN A 87 -12.31 13.92 -15.20
N VAL A 88 -13.43 14.65 -15.23
CA VAL A 88 -14.09 15.13 -14.00
C VAL A 88 -14.95 14.01 -13.43
N SER A 89 -14.85 13.79 -12.12
CA SER A 89 -15.56 12.70 -11.41
C SER A 89 -17.08 12.77 -11.52
N THR A 90 -17.64 13.96 -11.77
CA THR A 90 -19.06 14.19 -12.01
C THR A 90 -19.35 14.27 -13.51
N GLY A 91 -19.88 13.19 -14.09
CA GLY A 91 -20.47 13.22 -15.45
C GLY A 91 -19.56 12.76 -16.60
N GLY A 92 -18.33 12.32 -16.33
CA GLY A 92 -17.46 11.69 -17.35
C GLY A 92 -16.94 12.64 -18.45
N GLN A 93 -17.19 13.95 -18.32
CA GLN A 93 -16.69 14.96 -19.24
C GLN A 93 -15.18 15.18 -19.03
N CYS A 94 -14.45 15.36 -20.14
CA CYS A 94 -13.03 15.73 -20.10
C CYS A 94 -12.89 17.24 -20.00
N ARG A 95 -11.94 17.69 -19.19
CA ARG A 95 -11.52 19.09 -19.07
C ARG A 95 -10.06 19.23 -19.49
N TRP A 96 -9.72 20.40 -20.01
CA TRP A 96 -8.39 20.74 -20.47
C TRP A 96 -7.79 21.87 -19.64
N ARG A 97 -6.51 21.70 -19.31
CA ARG A 97 -5.63 22.73 -18.77
C ARG A 97 -4.44 22.87 -19.69
N PHE A 98 -4.23 24.08 -20.19
CA PHE A 98 -3.08 24.42 -21.03
C PHE A 98 -2.15 25.31 -20.23
N LEU A 99 -0.85 25.11 -20.32
CA LEU A 99 0.11 25.86 -19.52
C LEU A 99 1.34 26.26 -20.34
N GLN A 100 1.73 27.52 -20.20
CA GLN A 100 3.04 28.03 -20.57
C GLN A 100 3.89 28.23 -19.31
N ALA A 101 5.06 27.61 -19.27
CA ALA A 101 6.07 27.75 -18.25
C ALA A 101 7.07 28.87 -18.60
N LYS A 102 7.31 29.78 -17.65
CA LYS A 102 8.26 30.89 -17.80
C LYS A 102 9.16 30.99 -16.58
N HIS A 103 10.44 30.71 -16.75
CA HIS A 103 11.45 30.80 -15.68
C HIS A 103 12.38 32.00 -15.88
N LYS A 104 12.71 32.70 -14.79
CA LYS A 104 13.74 33.76 -14.74
C LYS A 104 14.73 33.46 -13.62
N GLN A 105 16.04 33.45 -13.92
CA GLN A 105 17.09 33.21 -12.92
C GLN A 105 17.19 34.33 -11.85
N ASN A 106 17.02 35.58 -12.26
CA ASN A 106 17.09 36.75 -11.36
C ASN A 106 15.68 37.23 -10.99
N GLU A 107 15.09 36.62 -9.98
CA GLU A 107 13.70 36.85 -9.58
C GLU A 107 13.46 38.26 -9.02
N ASP A 108 14.37 38.76 -8.17
CA ASP A 108 14.18 40.04 -7.47
C ASP A 108 14.27 41.27 -8.38
N LYS A 109 14.98 41.13 -9.51
CA LYS A 109 15.23 42.21 -10.47
C LYS A 109 14.19 42.29 -11.59
N LYS A 110 13.31 41.29 -11.71
CA LYS A 110 12.37 41.17 -12.84
C LYS A 110 10.95 40.99 -12.31
N LYS A 111 10.10 41.97 -12.62
CA LYS A 111 8.66 41.90 -12.34
C LYS A 111 7.86 42.06 -13.62
N ILE A 112 6.67 41.49 -13.66
CA ILE A 112 5.75 41.63 -14.79
C ILE A 112 5.12 43.04 -14.72
N THR A 113 5.28 43.82 -15.78
CA THR A 113 4.82 45.22 -15.87
C THR A 113 3.70 45.38 -16.89
N SER A 114 3.03 46.54 -16.87
CA SER A 114 1.99 46.94 -17.83
C SER A 114 2.50 46.85 -19.27
N ASP A 115 3.74 47.29 -19.51
CA ASP A 115 4.37 47.25 -20.83
C ASP A 115 4.53 45.82 -21.34
N SER A 116 4.84 44.87 -20.45
CA SER A 116 4.95 43.46 -20.83
C SER A 116 3.61 42.78 -21.08
N ILE A 117 2.55 43.20 -20.38
CA ILE A 117 1.18 42.70 -20.54
C ILE A 117 0.55 43.25 -21.81
N LEU A 118 0.62 44.57 -22.00
CA LEU A 118 0.05 45.32 -23.12
C LEU A 118 0.96 45.35 -24.35
N ASP A 119 2.01 44.52 -24.39
CA ASP A 119 2.87 44.43 -25.56
C ASP A 119 2.10 43.83 -26.74
N GLU A 120 2.07 44.55 -27.86
CA GLU A 120 1.52 44.07 -29.13
C GLU A 120 2.51 43.14 -29.86
N ASN A 121 3.79 43.14 -29.45
CA ASN A 121 4.92 42.49 -30.13
C ASN A 121 5.37 41.19 -29.47
N ASN A 122 4.49 40.19 -29.37
CA ASN A 122 4.83 38.79 -29.02
C ASN A 122 5.73 38.59 -27.77
N GLY A 123 5.80 39.55 -26.84
CA GLY A 123 6.57 39.45 -25.61
C GLY A 123 6.21 38.25 -24.73
N ASP A 124 7.07 37.96 -23.74
CA ASP A 124 6.93 36.79 -22.85
C ASP A 124 5.60 36.74 -22.09
N PHE A 125 5.02 37.90 -21.77
CA PHE A 125 3.77 38.04 -21.01
C PHE A 125 2.67 38.78 -21.79
N SER A 126 2.86 38.95 -23.10
CA SER A 126 1.92 39.68 -23.98
C SER A 126 0.56 38.97 -24.01
N ILE A 127 -0.48 39.63 -23.50
CA ILE A 127 -1.83 39.03 -23.52
C ILE A 127 -2.38 38.91 -24.92
N SER A 128 -2.00 39.80 -25.84
CA SER A 128 -2.41 39.76 -27.25
C SER A 128 -1.90 38.50 -27.95
N LYS A 129 -0.66 38.09 -27.63
CA LYS A 129 -0.08 36.83 -28.13
C LYS A 129 -0.86 35.63 -27.64
N TYR A 130 -1.15 35.56 -26.34
CA TYR A 130 -1.85 34.45 -25.73
C TYR A 130 -3.33 34.38 -26.14
N PHE A 131 -3.98 35.53 -26.27
CA PHE A 131 -5.34 35.63 -26.79
C PHE A 131 -5.44 35.13 -28.23
N ARG A 132 -4.50 35.57 -29.09
CA ARG A 132 -4.42 35.08 -30.48
C ARG A 132 -4.30 33.55 -30.52
N SER A 133 -3.43 32.99 -29.69
CA SER A 133 -3.23 31.55 -29.64
C SER A 133 -4.45 30.80 -29.08
N TYR A 134 -5.10 31.33 -28.05
CA TYR A 134 -6.36 30.78 -27.54
C TYR A 134 -7.43 30.71 -28.63
N CYS A 135 -7.63 31.81 -29.38
CA CYS A 135 -8.62 31.83 -30.46
C CYS A 135 -8.24 30.92 -31.63
N GLN A 136 -6.99 30.97 -32.10
CA GLN A 136 -6.59 30.29 -33.35
C GLN A 136 -6.22 28.83 -33.14
N ASP A 137 -5.47 28.52 -32.08
CA ASP A 137 -4.86 27.21 -31.87
C ASP A 137 -5.72 26.33 -30.95
N ILE A 138 -6.44 26.90 -29.98
CA ILE A 138 -7.23 26.12 -29.01
C ILE A 138 -8.70 26.03 -29.42
N ILE A 139 -9.37 27.18 -29.63
CA ILE A 139 -10.80 27.21 -29.99
C ILE A 139 -11.02 26.80 -31.44
N ASN A 140 -10.27 27.40 -32.37
CA ASN A 140 -10.39 27.14 -33.81
C ASN A 140 -9.28 26.22 -34.36
N GLY A 141 -8.57 25.51 -33.48
CA GLY A 141 -7.51 24.57 -33.86
C GLY A 141 -8.04 23.37 -34.64
N SER A 142 -7.13 22.45 -35.00
CA SER A 142 -7.44 21.25 -35.79
C SER A 142 -8.56 20.38 -35.17
N GLU A 143 -8.56 20.21 -33.85
CA GLU A 143 -9.64 19.49 -33.14
C GLU A 143 -10.84 20.36 -32.76
N GLY A 144 -10.66 21.69 -32.66
CA GLY A 144 -11.66 22.67 -32.24
C GLY A 144 -12.27 22.41 -30.86
N ARG A 145 -11.97 23.26 -29.86
CA ARG A 145 -12.44 23.05 -28.48
C ARG A 145 -13.49 24.05 -28.07
N ARG A 146 -14.48 23.59 -27.30
CA ARG A 146 -15.48 24.49 -26.73
C ARG A 146 -14.92 25.15 -25.46
N PRO A 147 -15.21 26.43 -25.20
CA PRO A 147 -14.76 27.10 -23.98
C PRO A 147 -15.14 26.39 -22.68
N GLU A 148 -16.26 25.65 -22.67
CA GLU A 148 -16.72 24.89 -21.50
C GLU A 148 -15.87 23.65 -21.23
N GLU A 149 -15.11 23.15 -22.21
CA GLU A 149 -14.19 22.03 -22.06
C GLU A 149 -12.85 22.48 -21.48
N ILE A 150 -12.59 23.79 -21.44
CA ILE A 150 -11.35 24.39 -20.94
C ILE A 150 -11.57 24.81 -19.49
N ASP A 151 -10.73 24.30 -18.59
CA ASP A 151 -10.71 24.73 -17.19
C ASP A 151 -9.97 26.08 -17.10
N ASP A 152 -8.73 26.11 -17.59
CA ASP A 152 -7.89 27.30 -17.63
C ASP A 152 -6.78 27.23 -18.70
N VAL A 153 -6.29 28.41 -19.07
CA VAL A 153 -5.04 28.61 -19.80
C VAL A 153 -4.09 29.39 -18.90
N VAL A 154 -2.98 28.77 -18.52
CA VAL A 154 -2.13 29.20 -17.41
C VAL A 154 -0.80 29.73 -17.92
N ILE A 155 -0.40 30.91 -17.44
CA ILE A 155 0.97 31.40 -17.54
C ILE A 155 1.62 31.20 -16.17
N CYS A 156 2.51 30.20 -16.06
CA CYS A 156 3.16 29.81 -14.83
C CYS A 156 4.59 30.37 -14.77
N THR A 157 4.91 31.14 -13.74
CA THR A 157 6.21 31.79 -13.62
C THR A 157 6.66 32.03 -12.18
N ASN A 158 7.98 31.97 -11.98
CA ASN A 158 8.61 32.18 -10.67
C ASN A 158 8.72 33.66 -10.26
N ILE A 159 8.42 34.62 -11.15
CA ILE A 159 8.42 36.05 -10.81
C ILE A 159 7.02 36.58 -10.50
N ASN A 160 6.93 37.72 -9.82
CA ASN A 160 5.66 38.36 -9.46
C ASN A 160 5.37 39.63 -10.29
N PHE A 161 4.15 40.14 -10.20
CA PHE A 161 3.73 41.40 -10.79
C PHE A 161 4.34 42.62 -10.08
N ASN A 162 4.51 43.70 -10.83
CA ASN A 162 4.68 45.04 -10.27
C ASN A 162 3.31 45.71 -10.14
N GLU A 163 2.57 45.41 -9.06
CA GLU A 163 1.20 45.88 -8.87
C GLU A 163 1.06 47.41 -8.92
N ALA A 164 2.03 48.14 -8.36
CA ALA A 164 2.02 49.61 -8.42
C ALA A 164 2.06 50.13 -9.86
N ASN A 165 2.91 49.53 -10.71
CA ASN A 165 2.95 49.84 -12.13
C ASN A 165 1.64 49.43 -12.84
N LEU A 166 1.07 48.26 -12.55
CA LEU A 166 -0.18 47.84 -13.18
C LEU A 166 -1.35 48.78 -12.86
N ASN A 167 -1.47 49.20 -11.61
CA ASN A 167 -2.54 50.09 -11.15
C ASN A 167 -2.49 51.47 -11.83
N VAL A 168 -1.29 52.01 -12.11
CA VAL A 168 -1.11 53.27 -12.86
C VAL A 168 -1.73 53.20 -14.25
N TYR A 169 -1.71 52.03 -14.89
CA TYR A 169 -2.27 51.81 -16.22
C TYR A 169 -3.68 51.22 -16.19
N GLY A 170 -4.32 51.19 -15.01
CA GLY A 170 -5.68 50.68 -14.83
C GLY A 170 -5.79 49.18 -15.11
N ILE A 171 -4.74 48.40 -14.86
CA ILE A 171 -4.76 46.94 -14.94
C ILE A 171 -4.92 46.41 -13.51
N GLU A 172 -6.10 45.86 -13.20
CA GLU A 172 -6.38 45.31 -11.87
C GLU A 172 -6.21 43.79 -11.87
N LEU A 173 -5.60 43.27 -10.80
CA LEU A 173 -5.45 41.85 -10.55
C LEU A 173 -6.59 41.34 -9.65
N VAL A 174 -7.21 40.23 -10.02
CA VAL A 174 -8.23 39.55 -9.22
C VAL A 174 -7.64 38.26 -8.65
N PRO A 175 -7.50 38.12 -7.32
CA PRO A 175 -7.10 36.87 -6.69
C PRO A 175 -7.95 35.68 -7.16
N HIS A 176 -7.30 34.60 -7.56
CA HIS A 176 -7.96 33.37 -7.99
C HIS A 176 -7.71 32.23 -6.98
N ASN A 177 -8.57 32.18 -5.96
CA ASN A 177 -8.54 31.13 -4.95
C ASN A 177 -9.44 29.96 -5.36
N ASN A 178 -8.97 29.13 -6.28
CA ASN A 178 -9.63 27.85 -6.53
C ASN A 178 -9.18 26.81 -5.49
N LEU A 179 -9.98 26.62 -4.43
CA LEU A 179 -9.76 25.63 -3.37
C LEU A 179 -9.78 24.17 -3.87
N THR A 180 -10.26 23.93 -5.09
CA THR A 180 -10.34 22.58 -5.68
C THR A 180 -9.10 22.20 -6.50
N ASP A 181 -8.20 23.15 -6.78
CA ASP A 181 -6.98 22.85 -7.55
C ASP A 181 -5.91 22.21 -6.66
N LYS A 182 -5.67 20.92 -6.90
CA LYS A 182 -4.70 20.13 -6.16
C LYS A 182 -3.32 20.08 -6.82
N ILE A 183 -3.14 20.67 -8.01
CA ILE A 183 -1.92 20.55 -8.81
C ILE A 183 -1.01 21.77 -8.62
N LEU A 184 -1.53 22.98 -8.88
CA LEU A 184 -0.75 24.24 -8.77
C LEU A 184 -0.96 24.96 -7.43
N SER A 185 -1.37 24.21 -6.41
CA SER A 185 -1.38 24.67 -5.02
C SER A 185 -0.06 24.31 -4.34
N PHE A 186 0.60 25.35 -3.81
CA PHE A 186 1.88 25.24 -3.14
C PHE A 186 1.74 25.68 -1.68
N GLU A 187 2.40 24.97 -0.78
CA GLU A 187 2.59 25.43 0.60
C GLU A 187 3.56 26.63 0.62
N LYS A 188 3.63 27.34 1.74
CA LYS A 188 4.54 28.47 1.90
C LYS A 188 5.99 27.99 1.72
N LEU A 189 6.72 28.61 0.80
CA LEU A 189 8.08 28.19 0.46
C LEU A 189 9.07 28.58 1.57
N PRO A 190 10.16 27.80 1.79
CA PRO A 190 11.21 28.14 2.76
C PRO A 190 11.85 29.51 2.51
N SER A 191 11.88 29.95 1.24
CA SER A 191 12.32 31.29 0.82
C SER A 191 11.40 32.42 1.27
N GLY A 192 10.26 32.12 1.91
CA GLY A 192 9.25 33.09 2.32
C GLY A 192 8.30 33.51 1.20
N LYS A 193 8.54 33.05 -0.05
CA LYS A 193 7.66 33.28 -1.19
C LYS A 193 6.31 32.59 -0.98
N THR A 194 5.27 33.28 -1.41
CA THR A 194 3.90 32.74 -1.46
C THR A 194 3.47 32.69 -2.93
N PRO A 195 3.50 31.50 -3.56
CA PRO A 195 2.92 31.32 -4.89
C PRO A 195 1.46 31.75 -4.87
N PHE A 196 1.04 32.46 -5.91
CA PHE A 196 -0.31 33.00 -5.98
C PHE A 196 -0.86 32.97 -7.40
N ARG A 197 -2.19 32.95 -7.51
CA ARG A 197 -2.87 32.94 -8.81
C ARG A 197 -3.76 34.16 -8.97
N TYR A 198 -3.66 34.79 -10.13
CA TYR A 198 -4.45 35.96 -10.48
C TYR A 198 -5.15 35.78 -11.82
N LYS A 199 -6.36 36.33 -11.93
CA LYS A 199 -6.99 36.68 -13.20
C LYS A 199 -6.81 38.17 -13.44
N LEU A 200 -6.79 38.58 -14.71
CA LEU A 200 -6.85 39.99 -15.05
C LEU A 200 -8.32 40.44 -15.02
N LYS A 201 -8.61 41.52 -14.32
CA LYS A 201 -9.94 42.14 -14.40
C LYS A 201 -10.14 42.67 -15.82
N ASN A 202 -11.37 42.59 -16.31
CA ASN A 202 -11.76 43.14 -17.60
C ASN A 202 -11.79 44.68 -17.56
N THR A 203 -10.62 45.31 -17.53
CA THR A 203 -10.48 46.77 -17.50
C THR A 203 -10.43 47.35 -18.90
N GLY A 204 -10.70 48.65 -19.03
CA GLY A 204 -10.72 49.32 -20.34
C GLY A 204 -9.42 49.18 -21.13
N ALA A 205 -8.26 49.21 -20.46
CA ALA A 205 -6.94 49.07 -21.10
C ALA A 205 -6.73 47.67 -21.68
N VAL A 206 -6.97 46.63 -20.87
CA VAL A 206 -6.89 45.21 -21.28
C VAL A 206 -7.89 44.90 -22.39
N ARG A 207 -9.13 45.38 -22.24
CA ARG A 207 -10.19 45.13 -23.22
C ARG A 207 -9.90 45.80 -24.55
N LYS A 208 -9.36 47.03 -24.54
CA LYS A 208 -9.01 47.77 -25.76
C LYS A 208 -7.96 47.02 -26.59
N ILE A 209 -6.88 46.56 -25.97
CA ILE A 209 -5.82 45.85 -26.72
C ILE A 209 -6.30 44.50 -27.25
N LEU A 210 -7.10 43.76 -26.47
CA LEU A 210 -7.67 42.48 -26.92
C LEU A 210 -8.72 42.69 -28.02
N PHE A 211 -9.49 43.77 -27.98
CA PHE A 211 -10.45 44.11 -29.03
C PHE A 211 -9.77 44.45 -30.36
N GLU A 212 -8.71 45.25 -30.33
CA GLU A 212 -7.88 45.50 -31.53
C GLU A 212 -7.20 44.21 -32.00
N CYS A 213 -6.75 43.35 -31.09
CA CYS A 213 -6.21 42.04 -31.45
C CYS A 213 -7.26 41.13 -32.12
N SER A 214 -8.48 41.05 -31.59
CA SER A 214 -9.59 40.27 -32.17
C SER A 214 -9.93 40.75 -33.58
N LYS A 215 -10.02 42.07 -33.77
CA LYS A 215 -10.21 42.68 -35.08
C LYS A 215 -9.09 42.32 -36.06
N ASN A 216 -7.83 42.42 -35.63
CA ASN A 216 -6.67 42.01 -36.44
C ASN A 216 -6.70 40.52 -36.81
N ILE A 217 -7.14 39.64 -35.91
CA ILE A 217 -7.31 38.20 -36.19
C ILE A 217 -8.35 37.99 -37.30
N LYS A 218 -9.52 38.63 -37.22
CA LYS A 218 -10.57 38.55 -38.24
C LYS A 218 -10.11 39.10 -39.59
N LEU A 219 -9.36 40.20 -39.59
CA LEU A 219 -8.72 40.77 -40.77
C LEU A 219 -7.76 39.78 -41.45
N HIS A 220 -6.93 39.11 -40.65
CA HIS A 220 -6.03 38.08 -41.17
C HIS A 220 -6.79 36.88 -41.73
N SER A 221 -7.83 36.39 -41.04
CA SER A 221 -8.67 35.29 -41.52
C SER A 221 -9.38 35.65 -42.83
N LEU A 222 -9.91 36.87 -42.95
CA LEU A 222 -10.51 37.36 -44.19
C LEU A 222 -9.49 37.39 -45.33
N ALA A 223 -8.28 37.91 -45.09
CA ALA A 223 -7.22 37.91 -46.08
C ALA A 223 -6.84 36.48 -46.53
N GLU A 224 -6.78 35.52 -45.61
CA GLU A 224 -6.53 34.10 -45.97
C GLU A 224 -7.63 33.50 -46.83
N LYS A 225 -8.90 33.78 -46.53
CA LYS A 225 -10.03 33.31 -47.34
C LYS A 225 -10.01 33.89 -48.76
N LEU A 226 -9.57 35.15 -48.91
CA LEU A 226 -9.37 35.77 -50.22
C LEU A 226 -8.21 35.11 -51.00
N VAL A 227 -7.10 34.78 -50.34
CA VAL A 227 -5.99 34.01 -50.94
C VAL A 227 -6.46 32.63 -51.40
N ASP A 228 -7.23 31.95 -50.56
CA ASP A 228 -7.73 30.61 -50.82
C ASP A 228 -8.74 30.58 -51.99
N CYS A 229 -9.61 31.60 -52.08
CA CYS A 229 -10.53 31.79 -53.22
C CYS A 229 -9.78 31.78 -54.56
N GLU A 230 -8.69 32.55 -54.65
CA GLU A 230 -7.91 32.66 -55.88
C GLU A 230 -7.06 31.41 -56.14
N SER A 231 -6.29 30.97 -55.14
CA SER A 231 -5.38 29.83 -55.28
C SER A 231 -6.11 28.51 -55.57
N LYS A 232 -7.29 28.31 -54.99
CA LYS A 232 -8.12 27.10 -55.18
C LYS A 232 -9.18 27.28 -56.28
N LYS A 233 -9.29 28.47 -56.89
CA LYS A 233 -10.31 28.85 -57.90
C LYS A 233 -11.76 28.62 -57.46
N LEU A 234 -12.02 28.67 -56.15
CA LEU A 234 -13.35 28.46 -55.57
C LEU A 234 -14.08 29.80 -55.38
N PRO A 235 -15.39 29.91 -55.66
CA PRO A 235 -16.15 31.12 -55.35
C PRO A 235 -16.25 31.34 -53.83
N LEU A 236 -16.28 32.60 -53.40
CA LEU A 236 -16.47 32.94 -51.99
C LEU A 236 -17.89 32.59 -51.54
N SER A 237 -17.98 31.90 -50.41
CA SER A 237 -19.26 31.49 -49.82
C SER A 237 -19.82 32.61 -48.93
N LEU A 238 -21.06 33.03 -49.21
CA LEU A 238 -21.81 33.95 -48.35
C LEU A 238 -22.37 33.28 -47.08
N ASN A 239 -22.18 31.97 -46.93
CA ASN A 239 -22.47 31.26 -45.68
C ASN A 239 -21.38 31.48 -44.64
N ASP A 240 -20.21 31.96 -45.06
CA ASP A 240 -19.13 32.35 -44.16
C ASP A 240 -19.46 33.69 -43.52
N GLU A 241 -19.51 33.73 -42.19
CA GLU A 241 -19.95 34.91 -41.44
C GLU A 241 -19.05 36.14 -41.69
N LEU A 242 -17.74 35.95 -41.84
CA LEU A 242 -16.81 37.07 -42.11
C LEU A 242 -17.05 37.66 -43.51
N ILE A 243 -17.25 36.79 -44.51
CA ILE A 243 -17.58 37.22 -45.86
C ILE A 243 -18.96 37.87 -45.89
N LYS A 244 -19.96 37.27 -45.22
CA LYS A 244 -21.31 37.81 -45.10
C LYS A 244 -21.33 39.20 -44.47
N ASN A 245 -20.50 39.46 -43.47
CA ASN A 245 -20.46 40.77 -42.80
C ASN A 245 -19.75 41.84 -43.64
N CYS A 246 -18.80 41.43 -44.51
CA CYS A 246 -17.98 42.37 -45.29
C CYS A 246 -18.33 42.45 -46.78
N HIS A 247 -19.15 41.54 -47.32
CA HIS A 247 -19.34 41.38 -48.77
C HIS A 247 -19.74 42.69 -49.47
N SER A 248 -20.67 43.47 -48.90
CA SER A 248 -21.13 44.71 -49.52
C SER A 248 -20.00 45.74 -49.62
N ALA A 249 -19.11 45.77 -48.63
CA ALA A 249 -17.95 46.65 -48.64
C ALA A 249 -16.84 46.11 -49.56
N LEU A 250 -16.60 44.80 -49.58
CA LEU A 250 -15.65 44.16 -50.50
C LEU A 250 -16.04 44.36 -51.98
N ILE A 251 -17.35 44.35 -52.29
CA ILE A 251 -17.86 44.66 -53.63
C ILE A 251 -17.70 46.16 -53.94
N LYS A 252 -18.04 47.04 -52.99
CA LYS A 252 -17.90 48.49 -53.16
C LYS A 252 -16.45 48.91 -53.44
N GLU A 253 -15.50 48.28 -52.76
CA GLU A 253 -14.06 48.53 -52.93
C GLU A 253 -13.46 47.78 -54.13
N ARG A 254 -14.29 47.15 -54.97
CA ARG A 254 -13.89 46.34 -56.13
C ARG A 254 -12.86 45.26 -55.77
N ILE A 255 -12.99 44.64 -54.60
CA ILE A 255 -12.18 43.50 -54.16
C ILE A 255 -12.78 42.19 -54.68
N ILE A 256 -14.11 42.08 -54.66
CA ILE A 256 -14.87 40.91 -55.13
C ILE A 256 -15.82 41.34 -56.25
N ASP A 257 -15.93 40.52 -57.29
CA ASP A 257 -16.94 40.65 -58.33
C ASP A 257 -18.27 39.98 -57.90
N LEU A 258 -19.36 40.74 -57.97
CA LEU A 258 -20.68 40.30 -57.50
C LEU A 258 -21.24 39.10 -58.28
N LYS A 259 -20.96 39.01 -59.59
CA LYS A 259 -21.54 37.97 -60.47
C LYS A 259 -20.79 36.65 -60.35
N THR A 260 -19.46 36.73 -60.33
CA THR A 260 -18.57 35.57 -60.28
C THR A 260 -18.28 35.10 -58.85
N LYS A 261 -18.52 35.96 -57.84
CA LYS A 261 -18.17 35.74 -56.43
C LYS A 261 -16.68 35.41 -56.25
N ARG A 262 -15.85 35.92 -57.14
CA ARG A 262 -14.38 35.78 -57.15
C ARG A 262 -13.71 37.13 -56.98
N LEU A 263 -12.40 37.13 -56.79
CA LEU A 263 -11.63 38.37 -56.75
C LEU A 263 -11.84 39.16 -58.05
N HIS A 264 -12.09 40.45 -57.91
CA HIS A 264 -12.29 41.35 -59.04
C HIS A 264 -10.96 41.54 -59.79
N SER A 265 -10.99 41.65 -61.12
CA SER A 265 -9.79 41.85 -61.94
C SER A 265 -8.99 43.07 -61.53
N ASP A 266 -9.66 44.18 -61.19
CA ASP A 266 -9.01 45.41 -60.72
C ASP A 266 -8.20 45.18 -59.43
N PHE A 267 -8.70 44.35 -58.50
CA PHE A 267 -8.00 43.97 -57.27
C PHE A 267 -6.82 43.04 -57.53
N ILE A 268 -6.98 42.12 -58.49
CA ILE A 268 -5.91 41.22 -58.91
C ILE A 268 -4.79 42.02 -59.60
N TYR A 269 -5.10 42.76 -60.66
CA TYR A 269 -4.09 43.45 -61.46
C TYR A 269 -3.68 44.81 -60.88
N GLY A 270 -4.37 45.23 -59.81
CA GLY A 270 -4.06 46.44 -59.05
C GLY A 270 -4.37 47.74 -59.79
N HIS A 271 -5.44 47.74 -60.58
CA HIS A 271 -5.95 48.91 -61.28
C HIS A 271 -6.99 49.65 -60.42
N ASP A 272 -6.96 50.99 -60.43
CA ASP A 272 -7.96 51.85 -59.79
C ASP A 272 -8.37 51.49 -58.34
N LEU A 273 -7.41 50.97 -57.57
CA LEU A 273 -7.67 50.56 -56.19
C LEU A 273 -7.77 51.75 -55.24
N SER A 274 -8.79 51.70 -54.39
CA SER A 274 -8.88 52.56 -53.22
C SER A 274 -7.71 52.33 -52.26
N ILE A 275 -7.47 53.28 -51.35
CA ILE A 275 -6.46 53.16 -50.28
C ILE A 275 -6.70 51.88 -49.46
N ASP A 276 -7.97 51.56 -49.24
CA ASP A 276 -8.45 50.43 -48.47
C ASP A 276 -8.25 49.09 -49.18
N ALA A 277 -8.47 49.03 -50.50
CA ALA A 277 -8.15 47.86 -51.31
C ALA A 277 -6.63 47.65 -51.42
N LYS A 278 -5.83 48.73 -51.52
CA LYS A 278 -4.36 48.65 -51.47
C LYS A 278 -3.85 48.07 -50.15
N PHE A 279 -4.49 48.41 -49.02
CA PHE A 279 -4.16 47.84 -47.71
C PHE A 279 -4.42 46.33 -47.64
N TYR A 280 -5.54 45.85 -48.20
CA TYR A 280 -5.80 44.41 -48.34
C TYR A 280 -4.73 43.70 -49.17
N VAL A 281 -4.28 44.28 -50.28
CA VAL A 281 -3.20 43.71 -51.09
C VAL A 281 -1.90 43.60 -50.27
N ILE A 282 -1.59 44.58 -49.42
CA ILE A 282 -0.40 44.51 -48.54
C ILE A 282 -0.53 43.37 -47.53
N LEU A 283 -1.67 43.26 -46.83
CA LEU A 283 -1.93 42.17 -45.89
C LEU A 283 -1.89 40.79 -46.57
N HIS A 284 -2.49 40.69 -47.76
CA HIS A 284 -2.50 39.50 -48.61
C HIS A 284 -1.06 39.11 -49.02
N THR A 285 -0.25 40.07 -49.50
CA THR A 285 1.14 39.83 -49.95
C THR A 285 2.06 39.41 -48.80
N ARG A 286 1.86 39.95 -47.59
CA ARG A 286 2.61 39.57 -46.38
C ARG A 286 2.32 38.13 -45.96
N ASN A 287 1.06 37.69 -46.07
CA ASN A 287 0.65 36.32 -45.77
C ASN A 287 1.09 35.32 -46.85
N SER A 288 1.03 35.67 -48.14
CA SER A 288 1.54 34.82 -49.23
C SER A 288 3.04 34.56 -49.14
N SER A 289 3.83 35.49 -48.58
CA SER A 289 5.28 35.32 -48.40
C SER A 289 5.66 34.29 -47.32
N ARG A 290 4.73 33.92 -46.42
CA ARG A 290 4.95 32.93 -45.36
C ARG A 290 4.69 31.48 -45.80
N ARG A 291 3.90 31.27 -46.87
CA ARG A 291 3.66 29.94 -47.44
C ARG A 291 4.64 29.74 -48.60
N LYS A 292 5.50 28.72 -48.57
CA LYS A 292 6.33 28.27 -49.71
C LYS A 292 5.45 27.63 -50.81
N THR A 293 4.31 28.23 -51.12
CA THR A 293 3.38 27.78 -52.17
C THR A 293 3.58 28.66 -53.39
N GLY A 294 3.69 28.02 -54.56
CA GLY A 294 4.17 28.60 -55.81
C GLY A 294 3.64 29.99 -56.16
N LYS A 295 4.53 30.78 -56.78
CA LYS A 295 4.34 32.14 -57.31
C LYS A 295 2.91 32.41 -57.81
N ILE A 296 2.07 33.00 -56.97
CA ILE A 296 1.00 33.89 -57.45
C ILE A 296 1.66 35.25 -57.64
N THR A 297 2.24 35.47 -58.82
CA THR A 297 2.75 36.78 -59.21
C THR A 297 1.59 37.61 -59.74
N PHE A 298 1.19 38.65 -59.00
CA PHE A 298 0.53 39.80 -59.60
C PHE A 298 1.51 40.42 -60.59
N SER A 299 1.38 40.07 -61.87
CA SER A 299 2.39 40.26 -62.91
C SER A 299 2.71 41.73 -63.23
N ASN A 300 1.97 42.69 -62.65
CA ASN A 300 2.19 44.12 -62.90
C ASN A 300 2.71 44.92 -61.69
N TRP A 301 2.89 44.31 -60.52
CA TRP A 301 3.30 45.04 -59.30
C TRP A 301 4.73 44.72 -58.84
N THR A 302 5.47 43.90 -59.60
CA THR A 302 6.85 43.52 -59.29
C THR A 302 7.86 44.31 -60.10
N THR A 303 8.11 45.56 -59.71
CA THR A 303 9.49 46.06 -59.70
C THR A 303 9.94 46.22 -58.25
N ALA A 304 11.18 45.84 -57.96
CA ALA A 304 11.74 45.89 -56.59
C ALA A 304 11.74 47.30 -55.98
N SER A 305 11.70 48.34 -56.83
CA SER A 305 11.53 49.76 -56.49
C SER A 305 10.24 50.04 -55.72
N ASP A 306 9.12 49.47 -56.14
CA ASP A 306 7.80 49.83 -55.60
C ASP A 306 7.44 49.07 -54.33
N LYS A 307 7.97 47.84 -54.16
CA LYS A 307 7.87 47.08 -52.89
C LYS A 307 8.57 47.80 -51.73
N GLY A 308 9.76 48.35 -51.96
CA GLY A 308 10.51 49.11 -50.96
C GLY A 308 9.78 50.40 -50.55
N LYS A 309 9.24 51.13 -51.53
CA LYS A 309 8.44 52.34 -51.28
C LYS A 309 7.11 52.04 -50.57
N LEU A 310 6.37 51.00 -50.96
CA LEU A 310 5.09 50.63 -50.30
C LEU A 310 5.28 50.16 -48.85
N ILE A 311 6.33 49.37 -48.57
CA ILE A 311 6.65 48.91 -47.21
C ILE A 311 7.09 50.09 -46.33
N SER A 312 7.84 51.06 -46.89
CA SER A 312 8.23 52.27 -46.17
C SER A 312 7.06 53.21 -45.84
N CYS A 313 6.02 53.23 -46.68
CA CYS A 313 4.79 54.00 -46.46
C CYS A 313 3.75 53.28 -45.58
N TYR A 314 4.01 52.03 -45.15
CA TYR A 314 3.07 51.20 -44.39
C TYR A 314 2.58 51.85 -43.09
N PRO A 315 3.42 52.48 -42.25
CA PRO A 315 2.93 53.13 -41.02
C PRO A 315 1.99 54.32 -41.28
N ASP A 316 2.26 55.09 -42.35
CA ASP A 316 1.47 56.26 -42.73
C ASP A 316 0.17 55.88 -43.45
N LEU A 317 0.20 54.85 -44.29
CA LEU A 317 -1.00 54.24 -44.90
C LEU A 317 -1.88 53.60 -43.84
N MET A 318 -1.30 52.94 -42.83
CA MET A 318 -2.05 52.37 -41.71
C MET A 318 -2.73 53.48 -40.88
N LYS A 319 -2.00 54.54 -40.50
CA LYS A 319 -2.58 55.68 -39.77
C LYS A 319 -3.68 56.41 -40.55
N LYS A 320 -3.55 56.55 -41.88
CA LYS A 320 -4.55 57.21 -42.74
C LYS A 320 -5.76 56.31 -43.08
N SER A 321 -5.57 54.99 -43.22
CA SER A 321 -6.65 54.03 -43.54
C SER A 321 -7.45 53.60 -42.31
N ILE A 322 -6.83 53.46 -41.13
CA ILE A 322 -7.52 53.03 -39.90
C ILE A 322 -8.75 53.89 -39.56
N ALA A 323 -8.70 55.20 -39.84
CA ALA A 323 -9.77 56.15 -39.48
C ALA A 323 -10.97 56.16 -40.45
N SER A 324 -10.79 55.84 -41.75
CA SER A 324 -11.87 55.97 -42.76
C SER A 324 -12.48 54.64 -43.20
N TRP A 325 -11.92 53.51 -42.76
CA TRP A 325 -12.19 52.24 -43.42
C TRP A 325 -13.49 51.57 -42.97
N LYS A 326 -14.44 51.46 -43.90
CA LYS A 326 -15.76 50.85 -43.68
C LYS A 326 -15.66 49.35 -43.33
N ILE A 327 -14.65 48.62 -43.83
CA ILE A 327 -14.47 47.20 -43.49
C ILE A 327 -13.89 47.02 -42.08
N ASN A 328 -13.01 47.91 -41.62
CA ASN A 328 -12.57 47.93 -40.21
C ASN A 328 -13.73 48.16 -39.24
N GLN A 329 -14.72 48.95 -39.63
CA GLN A 329 -15.92 49.19 -38.83
C GLN A 329 -16.88 47.99 -38.84
N LEU A 330 -16.88 47.20 -39.92
CA LEU A 330 -17.70 46.00 -40.08
C LEU A 330 -17.09 44.76 -39.41
N LEU A 331 -15.77 44.73 -39.21
CA LEU A 331 -15.04 43.71 -38.46
C LEU A 331 -14.90 44.14 -37.00
N SER A 332 -15.98 44.10 -36.23
CA SER A 332 -15.92 44.33 -34.79
C SER A 332 -15.20 43.17 -34.09
N GLY A 333 -14.36 43.49 -33.10
CA GLY A 333 -13.82 42.49 -32.18
C GLY A 333 -14.97 41.78 -31.45
N SER A 334 -14.81 40.49 -31.15
CA SER A 334 -15.83 39.76 -30.39
C SER A 334 -15.65 40.01 -28.91
N HIS A 335 -16.63 40.65 -28.28
CA HIS A 335 -16.64 40.81 -26.83
C HIS A 335 -16.80 39.46 -26.12
N GLU A 336 -17.56 38.53 -26.69
CA GLU A 336 -17.76 37.18 -26.16
C GLU A 336 -16.46 36.36 -26.17
N GLU A 337 -15.65 36.44 -27.24
CA GLU A 337 -14.34 35.74 -27.30
C GLU A 337 -13.37 36.31 -26.25
N ILE A 338 -13.38 37.63 -26.06
CA ILE A 338 -12.51 38.31 -25.09
C ILE A 338 -12.93 37.92 -23.67
N ASP A 339 -14.22 37.95 -23.37
CA ASP A 339 -14.74 37.60 -22.05
C ASP A 339 -14.49 36.12 -21.76
N SER A 340 -14.70 35.24 -22.74
CA SER A 340 -14.35 33.82 -22.67
C SER A 340 -12.86 33.61 -22.38
N PHE A 341 -11.96 34.28 -23.10
CA PHE A 341 -10.53 34.17 -22.87
C PHE A 341 -10.11 34.68 -21.48
N LEU A 342 -10.55 35.87 -21.08
CA LEU A 342 -10.22 36.46 -19.78
C LEU A 342 -10.78 35.64 -18.62
N GLU A 343 -11.91 34.96 -18.82
CA GLU A 343 -12.44 34.02 -17.84
C GLU A 343 -11.50 32.81 -17.65
N LYS A 344 -10.88 32.29 -18.71
CA LYS A 344 -9.99 31.12 -18.67
C LYS A 344 -8.53 31.46 -18.35
N LEU A 345 -8.08 32.67 -18.64
CA LEU A 345 -6.69 33.08 -18.44
C LEU A 345 -6.34 33.19 -16.95
N VAL A 346 -5.30 32.47 -16.54
CA VAL A 346 -4.79 32.50 -15.16
C VAL A 346 -3.27 32.74 -15.19
N PHE A 347 -2.82 33.67 -14.36
CA PHE A 347 -1.40 33.85 -14.07
C PHE A 347 -1.08 33.16 -12.75
N ALA A 348 -0.24 32.12 -12.79
CA ALA A 348 0.36 31.52 -11.59
C ALA A 348 1.75 32.14 -11.41
N VAL A 349 1.87 33.05 -10.45
CA VAL A 349 3.07 33.88 -10.24
C VAL A 349 3.74 33.55 -8.92
N ASN A 350 4.99 33.97 -8.79
CA ASN A 350 5.82 33.71 -7.61
C ASN A 350 5.89 32.20 -7.29
N THR A 351 5.75 31.35 -8.32
CA THR A 351 5.82 29.90 -8.19
C THR A 351 7.23 29.46 -7.84
N PRO A 352 7.42 28.24 -7.28
CA PRO A 352 8.74 27.78 -6.89
C PRO A 352 9.67 27.75 -8.10
N ASN A 353 10.94 28.10 -7.94
CA ASN A 353 11.91 27.99 -9.04
C ASN A 353 12.37 26.54 -9.28
N GLU A 354 13.28 26.35 -10.23
CA GLU A 354 13.76 25.03 -10.64
C GLU A 354 14.36 24.19 -9.49
N MET A 355 15.07 24.82 -8.54
CA MET A 355 15.60 24.14 -7.35
C MET A 355 14.52 23.87 -6.30
N GLU A 356 13.61 24.82 -6.07
CA GLU A 356 12.51 24.66 -5.12
C GLU A 356 11.53 23.56 -5.58
N LEU A 357 11.27 23.45 -6.89
CA LEU A 357 10.46 22.37 -7.48
C LEU A 357 11.09 20.99 -7.27
N ASP A 358 12.42 20.87 -7.27
CA ASP A 358 13.12 19.62 -6.96
C ASP A 358 12.71 19.08 -5.59
N ALA A 359 12.82 19.94 -4.57
CA ALA A 359 12.48 19.61 -3.21
C ALA A 359 10.99 19.28 -3.07
N ILE A 360 10.11 20.00 -3.77
CA ILE A 360 8.66 19.73 -3.75
C ILE A 360 8.35 18.37 -4.37
N VAL A 361 8.91 18.07 -5.55
CA VAL A 361 8.69 16.78 -6.21
C VAL A 361 9.22 15.64 -5.34
N LYS A 362 10.38 15.80 -4.69
CA LYS A 362 10.87 14.85 -3.69
C LYS A 362 9.87 14.64 -2.56
N ILE A 363 9.35 15.71 -1.95
CA ILE A 363 8.35 15.60 -0.88
C ILE A 363 7.10 14.85 -1.37
N GLU A 364 6.59 15.16 -2.57
CA GLU A 364 5.40 14.49 -3.13
C GLU A 364 5.67 13.00 -3.43
N LEU A 365 6.85 12.64 -3.94
CA LEU A 365 7.26 11.24 -4.09
C LEU A 365 7.40 10.53 -2.73
N GLY A 366 7.98 11.19 -1.73
CA GLY A 366 8.08 10.68 -0.37
C GLY A 366 6.71 10.38 0.22
N LYS A 367 5.74 11.29 0.04
CA LYS A 367 4.33 11.07 0.40
C LYS A 367 3.72 9.89 -0.36
N TYR A 368 3.94 9.81 -1.67
CA TYR A 368 3.41 8.74 -2.53
C TYR A 368 3.93 7.35 -2.13
N TYR A 369 5.23 7.23 -1.86
CA TYR A 369 5.87 5.98 -1.46
C TYR A 369 5.86 5.71 0.04
N ASN A 370 5.38 6.65 0.86
CA ASN A 370 5.46 6.62 2.32
C ASN A 370 6.92 6.46 2.84
N LEU A 371 7.80 7.39 2.45
CA LEU A 371 9.22 7.42 2.75
C LEU A 371 9.66 8.76 3.37
N LEU A 372 10.63 8.72 4.29
CA LEU A 372 11.34 9.89 4.83
C LEU A 372 12.40 10.41 3.85
N GLY A 373 13.11 9.50 3.18
CA GLY A 373 14.11 9.81 2.17
C GLY A 373 13.73 9.23 0.80
N CYS A 374 13.67 10.09 -0.22
CA CYS A 374 13.25 9.69 -1.56
C CYS A 374 14.25 10.08 -2.67
N ASP A 375 15.50 10.44 -2.32
CA ASP A 375 16.48 10.94 -3.28
C ASP A 375 16.73 9.95 -4.42
N ARG A 376 16.83 8.65 -4.10
CA ARG A 376 17.03 7.58 -5.09
C ARG A 376 15.81 7.38 -5.99
N GLN A 377 14.61 7.38 -5.40
CA GLN A 377 13.35 7.30 -6.15
C GLN A 377 13.21 8.51 -7.07
N PHE A 378 13.57 9.70 -6.58
CA PHE A 378 13.55 10.94 -7.34
C PHE A 378 14.50 10.87 -8.54
N GLU A 379 15.74 10.45 -8.35
CA GLU A 379 16.72 10.33 -9.45
C GLU A 379 16.22 9.37 -10.55
N MET A 380 15.72 8.20 -10.16
CA MET A 380 15.18 7.23 -11.10
C MET A 380 13.93 7.73 -11.82
N PHE A 381 13.04 8.39 -11.08
CA PHE A 381 11.83 9.02 -11.63
C PHE A 381 12.18 10.17 -12.58
N PHE A 382 13.13 11.03 -12.20
CA PHE A 382 13.62 12.15 -13.00
C PHE A 382 14.18 11.67 -14.33
N ASN A 383 15.06 10.66 -14.32
CA ASN A 383 15.62 10.10 -15.55
C ASN A 383 14.54 9.50 -16.45
N THR A 384 13.57 8.78 -15.87
CA THR A 384 12.45 8.21 -16.64
C THR A 384 11.55 9.30 -17.25
N MET A 385 11.29 10.37 -16.49
CA MET A 385 10.51 11.51 -16.97
C MET A 385 11.26 12.34 -18.01
N LEU A 386 12.58 12.47 -17.88
CA LEU A 386 13.44 13.12 -18.88
C LEU A 386 13.37 12.34 -20.21
N ASP A 387 13.49 11.01 -20.16
CA ASP A 387 13.36 10.17 -21.36
C ASP A 387 11.99 10.32 -22.03
N TRP A 388 10.90 10.40 -21.25
CA TRP A 388 9.57 10.67 -21.80
C TRP A 388 9.45 12.09 -22.38
N PHE A 389 9.97 13.08 -21.68
CA PHE A 389 9.89 14.50 -22.07
C PHE A 389 10.56 14.76 -23.44
N THR A 390 11.55 13.95 -23.82
CA THR A 390 12.19 14.04 -25.15
C THR A 390 11.38 13.44 -26.31
N LYS A 391 10.28 12.72 -26.04
CA LYS A 391 9.49 11.98 -27.05
C LYS A 391 8.31 12.76 -27.63
N GLU A 392 7.97 13.94 -27.08
CA GLU A 392 6.85 14.80 -27.52
C GLU A 392 5.51 14.06 -27.68
N ASP A 393 5.22 13.09 -26.79
CA ASP A 393 4.01 12.25 -26.86
C ASP A 393 3.17 12.33 -25.58
N TRP A 394 1.89 11.97 -25.69
CA TRP A 394 0.97 11.91 -24.55
C TRP A 394 1.34 10.78 -23.59
N MET A 395 1.29 11.07 -22.29
CA MET A 395 1.34 10.09 -21.21
C MET A 395 -0.04 9.97 -20.54
N THR A 396 -0.57 8.76 -20.48
CA THR A 396 -1.78 8.44 -19.74
C THR A 396 -1.52 8.33 -18.23
N SER A 397 -2.55 8.49 -17.40
CA SER A 397 -2.49 8.23 -15.96
C SER A 397 -1.96 6.82 -15.63
N GLU A 398 -2.34 5.82 -16.43
CA GLU A 398 -1.95 4.42 -16.27
C GLU A 398 -0.46 4.20 -16.63
N GLU A 399 0.07 4.92 -17.62
CA GLU A 399 1.52 4.96 -17.88
C GLU A 399 2.28 5.65 -16.76
N GLY A 400 1.77 6.77 -16.26
CA GLY A 400 2.36 7.46 -15.11
C GLY A 400 2.42 6.59 -13.86
N ILE A 401 1.35 5.85 -13.57
CA ILE A 401 1.31 4.88 -12.47
C ILE A 401 2.34 3.78 -12.69
N ARG A 402 2.44 3.21 -13.89
CA ARG A 402 3.46 2.20 -14.23
C ARG A 402 4.88 2.72 -14.02
N ILE A 403 5.18 3.96 -14.40
CA ILE A 403 6.48 4.57 -14.14
C ILE A 403 6.78 4.62 -12.63
N LEU A 404 5.82 5.06 -11.82
CA LEU A 404 5.99 5.12 -10.37
C LEU A 404 6.11 3.73 -9.73
N GLU A 405 5.36 2.75 -10.22
CA GLU A 405 5.44 1.35 -9.78
C GLU A 405 6.76 0.70 -10.19
N ASP A 406 7.28 0.97 -11.39
CA ASP A 406 8.57 0.46 -11.84
C ASP A 406 9.73 1.05 -11.02
N VAL A 407 9.67 2.35 -10.70
CA VAL A 407 10.64 2.98 -9.78
C VAL A 407 10.57 2.30 -8.41
N LYS A 408 9.36 2.05 -7.88
CA LYS A 408 9.16 1.33 -6.62
C LYS A 408 9.76 -0.07 -6.68
N ASN A 409 9.40 -0.86 -7.68
CA ASN A 409 9.87 -2.23 -7.85
C ASN A 409 11.40 -2.30 -7.96
N LYS A 410 12.03 -1.38 -8.70
CA LYS A 410 13.49 -1.33 -8.80
C LYS A 410 14.14 -0.99 -7.46
N VAL A 411 13.61 -0.01 -6.72
CA VAL A 411 14.17 0.33 -5.40
C VAL A 411 13.89 -0.76 -4.37
N ASP A 412 12.70 -1.35 -4.38
CA ASP A 412 12.34 -2.48 -3.53
C ASP A 412 13.24 -3.69 -3.85
N HIS A 413 13.55 -3.95 -5.12
CA HIS A 413 14.50 -5.01 -5.49
C HIS A 413 15.92 -4.73 -4.98
N ILE A 414 16.38 -3.47 -5.04
CA ILE A 414 17.66 -3.04 -4.46
C ILE A 414 17.65 -3.18 -2.93
N ARG A 415 16.52 -2.91 -2.26
CA ARG A 415 16.35 -3.09 -0.81
C ARG A 415 16.15 -4.57 -0.42
N ALA A 416 15.66 -5.40 -1.34
CA ALA A 416 15.30 -6.79 -1.12
C ALA A 416 16.47 -7.77 -1.16
N SER A 417 17.71 -7.34 -1.47
CA SER A 417 18.81 -8.31 -1.48
C SER A 417 19.20 -8.85 -0.09
N ILE A 418 18.75 -8.23 1.02
CA ILE A 418 19.05 -8.68 2.41
C ILE A 418 17.90 -8.42 3.43
N LEU A 419 17.08 -7.37 3.28
CA LEU A 419 16.24 -6.84 4.38
C LEU A 419 14.74 -7.15 4.33
N MET A 420 14.12 -7.14 3.14
CA MET A 420 12.66 -7.31 3.01
C MET A 420 12.18 -8.76 3.09
N ASP A 421 13.06 -9.73 2.79
CA ASP A 421 12.71 -11.16 2.83
C ASP A 421 12.27 -11.61 4.22
N TYR A 422 12.91 -11.09 5.28
CA TYR A 422 12.60 -11.52 6.64
C TYR A 422 11.28 -10.93 7.15
N GLN A 423 11.00 -9.66 6.87
CA GLN A 423 9.71 -9.06 7.27
C GLN A 423 8.54 -9.73 6.54
N ASN A 424 8.67 -10.01 5.24
CA ASN A 424 7.67 -10.73 4.48
C ASN A 424 7.45 -12.17 4.99
N GLN A 425 8.51 -12.85 5.44
CA GLN A 425 8.40 -14.17 6.08
C GLN A 425 7.64 -14.09 7.40
N ILE A 426 7.95 -13.09 8.24
CA ILE A 426 7.30 -12.91 9.54
C ILE A 426 5.82 -12.56 9.38
N ASP A 427 5.47 -11.64 8.48
CA ASP A 427 4.08 -11.20 8.23
C ASP A 427 3.17 -12.36 7.75
N GLN A 428 3.74 -13.47 7.27
CA GLN A 428 3.00 -14.68 6.90
C GLN A 428 2.74 -15.64 8.08
N ILE A 429 3.37 -15.45 9.24
CA ILE A 429 3.29 -16.37 10.38
C ILE A 429 1.93 -16.25 11.07
N ALA A 430 1.58 -15.06 11.52
CA ALA A 430 0.38 -14.77 12.31
C ALA A 430 0.11 -13.25 12.31
N GLU A 431 -1.04 -12.87 12.85
CA GLU A 431 -1.45 -11.48 13.03
C GLU A 431 -1.84 -11.26 14.50
N CYS A 432 -1.33 -10.19 15.12
CA CYS A 432 -1.66 -9.80 16.49
C CYS A 432 -2.85 -8.84 16.51
N ASN A 433 -3.54 -8.77 17.65
CA ASN A 433 -4.65 -7.81 17.82
C ASN A 433 -4.18 -6.42 18.25
N ASP A 434 -5.10 -5.47 18.22
CA ASP A 434 -4.84 -4.07 18.56
C ASP A 434 -4.42 -3.89 20.02
N ALA A 435 -4.98 -4.66 20.95
CA ALA A 435 -4.63 -4.57 22.37
C ALA A 435 -3.16 -4.94 22.61
N ALA A 436 -2.69 -6.04 22.02
CA ALA A 436 -1.30 -6.47 22.08
C ALA A 436 -0.35 -5.46 21.39
N THR A 437 -0.83 -4.85 20.29
CA THR A 437 -0.10 -3.80 19.57
C THR A 437 0.07 -2.55 20.43
N GLN A 438 -1.00 -2.10 21.11
CA GLN A 438 -0.98 -0.94 22.01
C GLN A 438 -0.12 -1.19 23.24
N GLU A 439 -0.22 -2.37 23.86
CA GLU A 439 0.62 -2.76 24.99
C GLU A 439 2.12 -2.70 24.61
N MET A 440 2.49 -3.27 23.46
CA MET A 440 3.87 -3.23 22.98
C MET A 440 4.31 -1.79 22.63
N SER A 441 3.42 -0.99 22.04
CA SER A 441 3.68 0.43 21.72
C SER A 441 4.00 1.24 22.98
N GLN A 442 3.23 1.07 24.06
CA GLN A 442 3.48 1.71 25.35
C GLN A 442 4.84 1.31 25.96
N LYS A 443 5.24 0.04 25.81
CA LYS A 443 6.55 -0.44 26.29
C LYS A 443 7.72 0.11 25.48
N LEU A 444 7.54 0.29 24.16
CA LEU A 444 8.57 0.83 23.28
C LEU A 444 8.68 2.36 23.34
N GLN A 445 7.60 3.07 23.69
CA GLN A 445 7.56 4.53 23.63
C GLN A 445 8.69 5.22 24.43
N PRO A 446 8.95 4.89 25.72
CA PRO A 446 10.04 5.52 26.48
C PRO A 446 11.42 5.32 25.85
N LEU A 447 11.63 4.16 25.22
CA LEU A 447 12.87 3.88 24.51
C LEU A 447 12.99 4.77 23.28
N LEU A 448 11.94 4.86 22.47
CA LEU A 448 12.01 5.52 21.18
C LEU A 448 12.03 7.05 21.32
N THR A 449 11.38 7.60 22.34
CA THR A 449 11.33 9.06 22.59
C THR A 449 12.46 9.59 23.49
N SER A 450 13.12 8.76 24.30
CA SER A 450 14.18 9.25 25.18
C SER A 450 15.44 9.67 24.40
N SER A 451 16.03 10.80 24.80
CA SER A 451 17.37 11.23 24.37
C SER A 451 18.48 10.52 25.17
N ASN A 452 18.20 9.34 25.71
CA ASN A 452 19.10 8.59 26.59
C ASN A 452 20.30 8.04 25.81
N ASP A 453 21.46 7.94 26.47
CA ASP A 453 22.69 7.36 25.91
C ASP A 453 22.56 5.87 25.52
N MET A 454 21.53 5.17 26.03
CA MET A 454 21.34 3.74 25.77
C MET A 454 20.68 3.48 24.43
N LYS A 455 21.50 3.45 23.38
CA LYS A 455 21.08 3.25 21.98
C LYS A 455 20.74 1.81 21.61
N ILE A 456 21.01 0.83 22.47
CA ILE A 456 20.81 -0.60 22.18
C ILE A 456 20.07 -1.25 23.34
N ASN A 457 18.96 -1.92 23.05
CA ASN A 457 18.07 -2.49 24.06
C ASN A 457 17.51 -3.85 23.63
N TYR A 458 16.93 -4.59 24.58
CA TYR A 458 16.53 -5.99 24.41
C TYR A 458 15.06 -6.23 24.78
N ILE A 459 14.44 -7.18 24.08
CA ILE A 459 13.22 -7.87 24.51
C ILE A 459 13.54 -9.37 24.56
N THR A 460 13.28 -9.99 25.71
CA THR A 460 13.40 -11.45 25.86
C THR A 460 12.03 -12.11 25.63
N THR A 461 11.98 -13.23 24.92
CA THR A 461 10.71 -13.90 24.58
C THR A 461 10.90 -15.39 24.33
N ASP A 462 9.84 -16.18 24.48
CA ASP A 462 9.85 -17.60 24.11
C ASP A 462 9.75 -17.81 22.59
N TRP A 463 9.28 -16.80 21.84
CA TRP A 463 9.12 -16.88 20.39
C TRP A 463 9.48 -15.55 19.69
N PRO A 464 10.76 -15.38 19.31
CA PRO A 464 11.27 -14.16 18.69
C PRO A 464 10.48 -13.64 17.49
N ASP A 465 10.07 -14.51 16.56
CA ASP A 465 9.36 -14.08 15.35
C ASP A 465 7.99 -13.45 15.66
N PHE A 466 7.27 -13.98 16.65
CA PHE A 466 5.98 -13.43 17.04
C PHE A 466 6.12 -12.12 17.82
N THR A 467 7.13 -12.01 18.67
CA THR A 467 7.46 -10.72 19.28
C THR A 467 7.88 -9.69 18.23
N ALA A 468 8.59 -10.10 17.17
CA ALA A 468 8.90 -9.22 16.05
C ALA A 468 7.64 -8.69 15.34
N LEU A 469 6.62 -9.53 15.12
CA LEU A 469 5.31 -9.09 14.62
C LEU A 469 4.71 -7.99 15.49
N LYS A 470 4.65 -8.22 16.81
CA LYS A 470 4.11 -7.25 17.77
C LYS A 470 4.89 -5.93 17.74
N VAL A 471 6.21 -6.02 17.69
CA VAL A 471 7.11 -4.85 17.62
C VAL A 471 6.88 -4.07 16.33
N ILE A 472 6.80 -4.74 15.17
CA ILE A 472 6.53 -4.11 13.87
C ILE A 472 5.16 -3.42 13.87
N ALA A 473 4.11 -4.10 14.35
CA ALA A 473 2.78 -3.53 14.46
C ALA A 473 2.76 -2.30 15.38
N ALA A 474 3.45 -2.39 16.52
CA ALA A 474 3.56 -1.30 17.49
C ALA A 474 4.31 -0.10 16.91
N ILE A 475 5.45 -0.32 16.25
CA ILE A 475 6.24 0.74 15.61
C ILE A 475 5.40 1.47 14.55
N LYS A 476 4.66 0.74 13.69
CA LYS A 476 3.77 1.33 12.68
C LYS A 476 2.65 2.20 13.29
N SER A 477 2.27 1.95 14.54
CA SER A 477 1.27 2.78 15.26
C SER A 477 1.85 4.11 15.76
N LEU A 478 3.17 4.23 15.88
CA LEU A 478 3.84 5.42 16.42
C LEU A 478 4.04 6.50 15.35
N PRO A 479 3.79 7.79 15.64
CA PRO A 479 3.89 8.88 14.68
C PRO A 479 5.25 8.98 13.97
N ASP A 480 6.35 8.84 14.72
CA ASP A 480 7.72 8.97 14.20
C ASP A 480 8.16 7.81 13.29
N PHE A 481 7.37 6.74 13.23
CA PHE A 481 7.69 5.51 12.52
C PHE A 481 6.61 5.06 11.52
N LYS A 482 5.72 5.98 11.11
CA LYS A 482 4.71 5.71 10.07
C LYS A 482 5.30 5.44 8.69
N CYS A 483 6.45 6.03 8.39
CA CYS A 483 7.14 5.85 7.11
C CYS A 483 7.82 4.48 7.06
N SER A 484 7.78 3.85 5.89
CA SER A 484 8.29 2.48 5.70
C SER A 484 9.80 2.34 5.85
N ASP A 485 10.54 3.44 5.64
CA ASP A 485 11.98 3.52 5.83
C ASP A 485 12.36 4.09 7.21
N SER A 486 11.43 4.25 8.15
CA SER A 486 11.74 4.76 9.49
C SER A 486 12.44 3.73 10.39
N TYR A 487 12.30 2.44 10.08
CA TYR A 487 12.95 1.35 10.78
C TYR A 487 13.44 0.27 9.79
N MET A 488 14.23 -0.68 10.28
CA MET A 488 14.69 -1.86 9.55
C MET A 488 14.50 -3.09 10.43
N VAL A 489 14.19 -4.24 9.83
CA VAL A 489 14.10 -5.52 10.54
C VAL A 489 14.98 -6.53 9.83
N ILE A 490 15.82 -7.24 10.58
CA ILE A 490 16.75 -8.23 10.04
C ILE A 490 16.87 -9.43 10.99
N SER A 491 17.13 -10.62 10.45
CA SER A 491 17.48 -11.76 11.30
C SER A 491 18.97 -11.72 11.68
N SER A 492 19.28 -12.20 12.88
CA SER A 492 20.65 -12.28 13.40
C SER A 492 21.61 -13.03 12.47
N LYS A 493 21.13 -14.04 11.72
CA LYS A 493 21.91 -14.81 10.74
C LYS A 493 22.47 -13.93 9.62
N HIS A 494 21.70 -12.96 9.15
CA HIS A 494 22.17 -11.99 8.15
C HIS A 494 23.07 -10.93 8.80
N ALA A 495 22.69 -10.44 9.99
CA ALA A 495 23.49 -9.44 10.71
C ALA A 495 24.91 -9.94 11.11
N GLN A 496 25.12 -11.25 11.18
CA GLN A 496 26.41 -11.88 11.48
C GLN A 496 27.30 -12.13 10.25
N LYS A 497 26.75 -12.11 9.03
CA LYS A 497 27.55 -12.26 7.81
C LYS A 497 28.32 -10.97 7.53
N LYS A 498 29.60 -11.09 7.23
CA LYS A 498 30.51 -9.93 7.10
C LYS A 498 30.11 -9.00 5.94
N GLU A 499 29.71 -9.57 4.80
CA GLU A 499 29.26 -8.84 3.62
C GLU A 499 27.96 -8.07 3.93
N ASP A 500 26.95 -8.78 4.43
CA ASP A 500 25.67 -8.19 4.85
C ASP A 500 25.82 -7.10 5.92
N LEU A 501 26.76 -7.25 6.86
CA LEU A 501 27.02 -6.23 7.89
C LEU A 501 27.62 -4.95 7.31
N GLN A 502 28.41 -5.03 6.22
CA GLN A 502 28.93 -3.86 5.52
C GLN A 502 27.81 -3.13 4.77
N ASP A 503 26.94 -3.88 4.09
CA ASP A 503 25.76 -3.30 3.44
C ASP A 503 24.81 -2.68 4.46
N LEU A 504 24.57 -3.36 5.59
CA LEU A 504 23.79 -2.84 6.70
C LEU A 504 24.39 -1.55 7.24
N ARG A 505 25.73 -1.47 7.39
CA ARG A 505 26.41 -0.22 7.77
C ARG A 505 26.15 0.89 6.77
N ARG A 506 26.30 0.62 5.48
CA ARG A 506 26.08 1.63 4.43
C ARG A 506 24.64 2.16 4.47
N ILE A 507 23.65 1.27 4.58
CA ILE A 507 22.23 1.64 4.58
C ILE A 507 21.84 2.34 5.88
N PHE A 508 22.25 1.78 7.02
CA PHE A 508 21.91 2.31 8.33
C PHE A 508 22.70 3.55 8.73
N SER A 509 23.74 3.95 7.97
CA SER A 509 24.46 5.21 8.23
C SER A 509 23.81 6.44 7.59
N ASP A 510 22.80 6.28 6.73
CA ASP A 510 22.07 7.41 6.14
C ASP A 510 21.36 8.23 7.23
N GLY A 511 21.69 9.51 7.37
CA GLY A 511 21.21 10.35 8.47
C GLY A 511 19.71 10.64 8.48
N LYS A 512 19.01 10.49 7.33
CA LYS A 512 17.57 10.83 7.22
C LYS A 512 16.63 9.64 7.43
N SER A 513 17.06 8.43 7.06
CA SER A 513 16.26 7.21 7.08
C SER A 513 16.66 6.26 8.23
N HIS A 514 15.86 5.23 8.46
CA HIS A 514 16.12 4.08 9.32
C HIS A 514 16.62 4.48 10.72
N ARG A 515 15.74 5.09 11.51
CA ARG A 515 16.02 5.54 12.89
C ARG A 515 16.13 4.39 13.88
N LEU A 516 15.52 3.25 13.58
CA LEU A 516 15.52 2.04 14.41
C LEU A 516 15.94 0.80 13.61
N LEU A 517 16.83 -0.01 14.16
CA LEU A 517 17.17 -1.34 13.65
C LEU A 517 16.66 -2.41 14.62
N VAL A 518 15.81 -3.31 14.14
CA VAL A 518 15.32 -4.47 14.89
C VAL A 518 16.06 -5.72 14.42
N ILE A 519 16.77 -6.37 15.33
CA ILE A 519 17.51 -7.61 15.07
C ILE A 519 16.80 -8.76 15.77
N VAL A 520 16.31 -9.74 15.01
CA VAL A 520 15.57 -10.89 15.55
C VAL A 520 16.49 -12.11 15.65
N CYS A 521 16.57 -12.64 16.86
CA CYS A 521 17.55 -13.63 17.25
C CYS A 521 16.86 -14.98 17.48
N GLU A 522 16.73 -15.76 16.41
CA GLU A 522 16.03 -17.04 16.43
C GLU A 522 16.76 -18.13 17.22
N ASP A 523 18.08 -18.04 17.33
CA ASP A 523 18.95 -19.08 17.91
C ASP A 523 19.45 -18.69 19.31
N HIS A 524 19.87 -19.69 20.10
CA HIS A 524 20.47 -19.48 21.43
C HIS A 524 21.94 -19.02 21.36
N ASN A 525 22.45 -18.71 20.18
CA ASN A 525 23.84 -18.32 20.02
C ASN A 525 24.11 -17.01 20.78
N PRO A 526 25.22 -16.93 21.55
CA PRO A 526 25.57 -15.72 22.27
C PRO A 526 25.79 -14.58 21.27
N ILE A 527 25.07 -13.48 21.47
CA ILE A 527 25.17 -12.30 20.63
C ILE A 527 26.12 -11.32 21.32
N SER A 528 27.26 -11.07 20.69
CA SER A 528 28.16 -10.02 21.14
C SER A 528 27.53 -8.66 20.86
N TYR A 529 27.11 -7.99 21.92
CA TYR A 529 26.62 -6.61 21.92
C TYR A 529 27.61 -5.66 21.21
N ASP A 530 28.91 -5.87 21.45
CA ASP A 530 29.98 -4.98 20.96
C ASP A 530 30.02 -4.91 19.43
N ASN A 531 29.54 -5.95 18.74
CA ASN A 531 29.53 -5.99 17.28
C ASN A 531 28.65 -4.91 16.64
N TYR A 532 27.63 -4.43 17.36
CA TYR A 532 26.64 -3.49 16.83
C TYR A 532 26.78 -2.07 17.39
N THR A 533 27.59 -1.86 18.43
CA THR A 533 27.83 -0.54 19.05
C THR A 533 28.28 0.51 18.03
N ASN A 534 29.16 0.11 17.11
CA ASN A 534 29.67 0.96 16.04
C ASN A 534 28.60 1.44 15.05
N LEU A 535 27.44 0.77 14.95
CA LEU A 535 26.35 1.17 14.04
C LEU A 535 25.59 2.42 14.52
N VAL A 536 25.65 2.69 15.83
CA VAL A 536 24.92 3.79 16.49
C VAL A 536 25.86 4.79 17.18
N ALA A 537 27.17 4.59 17.05
CA ALA A 537 28.16 5.54 17.54
C ALA A 537 27.97 6.89 16.83
N GLY A 538 27.77 7.97 17.60
CA GLY A 538 27.63 9.33 17.05
C GLY A 538 26.31 9.64 16.30
N SER A 539 25.29 8.76 16.31
CA SER A 539 23.99 9.01 15.66
C SER A 539 22.79 8.95 16.63
N GLU A 540 21.65 9.54 16.27
CA GLU A 540 20.38 9.43 17.04
C GLU A 540 19.67 8.08 16.85
N LYS A 541 20.32 7.13 16.15
CA LYS A 541 19.72 5.85 15.79
C LYS A 541 19.75 4.86 16.94
N LYS A 542 18.78 3.95 16.96
CA LYS A 542 18.60 2.96 18.02
C LYS A 542 18.57 1.54 17.46
N ILE A 543 18.96 0.56 18.28
CA ILE A 543 18.90 -0.88 17.99
C ILE A 543 18.03 -1.58 19.04
N LEU A 544 17.15 -2.44 18.57
CA LEU A 544 16.32 -3.32 19.38
C LEU A 544 16.65 -4.77 19.04
N LEU A 545 17.13 -5.55 20.02
CA LEU A 545 17.37 -6.97 19.87
C LEU A 545 16.22 -7.77 20.48
N ILE A 546 15.62 -8.67 19.70
CA ILE A 546 14.63 -9.62 20.17
C ILE A 546 15.32 -10.96 20.35
N VAL A 547 15.44 -11.43 21.60
CA VAL A 547 16.24 -12.60 21.98
C VAL A 547 15.40 -13.64 22.71
N ARG A 548 15.86 -14.90 22.70
CA ARG A 548 15.17 -15.95 23.45
C ARG A 548 15.26 -15.73 24.95
N LYS A 549 14.23 -16.14 25.68
CA LYS A 549 14.24 -16.20 27.14
C LYS A 549 15.39 -17.10 27.62
N GLY A 550 16.10 -16.65 28.66
CA GLY A 550 17.28 -17.32 29.21
C GLY A 550 18.61 -16.95 28.55
N THR A 551 18.61 -16.12 27.50
CA THR A 551 19.84 -15.50 26.99
C THR A 551 20.41 -14.54 28.04
N ASP A 552 21.73 -14.59 28.27
CA ASP A 552 22.40 -13.67 29.18
C ASP A 552 22.36 -12.24 28.62
N VAL A 553 21.58 -11.37 29.27
CA VAL A 553 21.36 -9.98 28.88
C VAL A 553 21.58 -9.12 30.12
N ARG A 554 22.30 -8.00 29.96
CA ARG A 554 22.44 -7.01 31.04
C ARG A 554 21.05 -6.45 31.39
N SER A 555 20.61 -6.68 32.62
CA SER A 555 19.26 -6.28 33.09
C SER A 555 18.91 -4.81 32.84
N LYS A 556 19.90 -3.91 32.86
CA LYS A 556 19.72 -2.48 32.55
C LYS A 556 19.34 -2.18 31.09
N LEU A 557 19.59 -3.11 30.17
CA LEU A 557 19.29 -2.99 28.74
C LEU A 557 17.98 -3.72 28.36
N LEU A 558 17.37 -4.45 29.30
CA LEU A 558 16.14 -5.19 29.08
C LEU A 558 14.95 -4.25 29.19
N ILE A 559 14.21 -4.10 28.09
CA ILE A 559 12.96 -3.31 28.06
C ILE A 559 11.84 -4.10 28.70
N ASN A 560 11.72 -5.36 28.29
CA ASN A 560 10.59 -6.20 28.65
C ASN A 560 10.92 -7.68 28.46
N GLU A 561 10.28 -8.51 29.27
CA GLU A 561 10.08 -9.92 28.99
C GLU A 561 8.70 -10.09 28.33
N ASP A 562 8.67 -10.46 27.06
CA ASP A 562 7.44 -10.66 26.31
C ASP A 562 6.91 -12.08 26.50
N VAL A 563 5.77 -12.19 27.18
CA VAL A 563 5.06 -13.46 27.40
C VAL A 563 3.94 -13.58 26.38
N ILE A 564 3.99 -14.65 25.59
CA ILE A 564 3.08 -14.85 24.47
C ILE A 564 1.91 -15.73 24.89
N ASN A 565 0.70 -15.23 24.62
CA ASN A 565 -0.55 -15.95 24.89
C ASN A 565 -1.50 -15.92 23.69
N TYR A 566 -2.49 -16.81 23.71
CA TYR A 566 -3.50 -16.92 22.64
C TYR A 566 -4.35 -15.65 22.50
N GLY A 567 -4.63 -14.97 23.62
CA GLY A 567 -5.43 -13.75 23.68
C GLY A 567 -4.80 -12.57 22.93
N GLN A 568 -3.51 -12.60 22.60
CA GLN A 568 -2.80 -11.56 21.83
C GLN A 568 -2.96 -11.71 20.30
N LEU A 569 -3.48 -12.84 19.83
CA LEU A 569 -3.72 -13.08 18.41
C LEU A 569 -4.95 -12.30 17.90
N SER A 570 -4.95 -11.95 16.61
CA SER A 570 -6.14 -11.42 15.92
C SER A 570 -7.23 -12.48 15.81
N GLU A 571 -8.50 -12.07 15.69
CA GLU A 571 -9.61 -13.01 15.48
C GLU A 571 -9.39 -13.91 14.25
N LYS A 572 -8.81 -13.35 13.19
CA LYS A 572 -8.43 -14.09 11.97
C LYS A 572 -7.43 -15.20 12.29
N SER A 573 -6.36 -14.88 13.02
CA SER A 573 -5.33 -15.84 13.42
C SER A 573 -5.88 -16.90 14.38
N GLN A 574 -6.70 -16.50 15.34
CA GLN A 574 -7.40 -17.40 16.24
C GLN A 574 -8.28 -18.41 15.49
N ASN A 575 -9.02 -17.95 14.49
CA ASN A 575 -9.84 -18.80 13.63
C ASN A 575 -9.01 -19.77 12.78
N VAL A 576 -7.87 -19.33 12.26
CA VAL A 576 -6.93 -20.21 11.52
C VAL A 576 -6.45 -21.37 12.41
N ILE A 577 -6.07 -21.07 13.67
CA ILE A 577 -5.64 -22.09 14.63
C ILE A 577 -6.78 -23.06 14.94
N LEU A 578 -7.96 -22.53 15.30
CA LEU A 578 -9.10 -23.32 15.73
C LEU A 578 -9.66 -24.21 14.61
N SER A 579 -9.62 -23.75 13.36
CA SER A 579 -10.05 -24.53 12.19
C SER A 579 -9.00 -25.52 11.69
N LYS A 580 -7.76 -25.48 12.19
CA LYS A 580 -6.70 -26.41 11.78
C LYS A 580 -7.12 -27.85 12.11
N LYS A 581 -7.11 -28.73 11.10
CA LYS A 581 -7.36 -30.16 11.29
C LYS A 581 -6.08 -30.87 11.71
N ILE A 582 -6.16 -31.66 12.78
CA ILE A 582 -5.08 -32.52 13.26
C ILE A 582 -5.53 -33.98 13.24
N SER A 583 -4.60 -34.93 13.14
CA SER A 583 -4.92 -36.34 13.31
C SER A 583 -4.99 -36.64 14.80
N PHE A 584 -6.19 -36.61 15.37
CA PHE A 584 -6.44 -36.88 16.77
C PHE A 584 -6.88 -38.33 16.96
N GLN A 585 -5.99 -39.15 17.51
CA GLN A 585 -6.19 -40.56 17.83
C GLN A 585 -6.86 -41.35 16.68
N GLY A 586 -6.37 -41.14 15.46
CA GLY A 586 -6.80 -41.83 14.23
C GLY A 586 -7.89 -41.11 13.42
N ARG A 587 -8.39 -39.95 13.86
CA ARG A 587 -9.41 -39.17 13.12
C ARG A 587 -8.99 -37.72 12.90
N ASP A 588 -9.30 -37.19 11.73
CA ASP A 588 -9.03 -35.80 11.40
C ASP A 588 -10.06 -34.89 12.06
N THR A 589 -9.60 -34.15 13.06
CA THR A 589 -10.45 -33.36 13.93
C THR A 589 -9.95 -31.92 13.97
N PRO A 590 -10.81 -30.92 13.74
CA PRO A 590 -10.49 -29.52 14.00
C PRO A 590 -10.08 -29.28 15.47
N VAL A 591 -9.10 -28.43 15.72
CA VAL A 591 -8.66 -28.07 17.09
C VAL A 591 -9.84 -27.56 17.92
N ARG A 592 -10.75 -26.79 17.32
CA ARG A 592 -11.91 -26.24 18.02
C ARG A 592 -12.85 -27.29 18.62
N ASP A 593 -12.88 -28.50 18.06
CA ASP A 593 -13.75 -29.58 18.54
C ASP A 593 -13.12 -30.32 19.73
N LEU A 594 -11.81 -30.18 19.91
CA LEU A 594 -11.03 -30.76 21.01
C LEU A 594 -10.93 -29.84 22.24
N ILE A 595 -11.33 -28.59 22.09
CA ILE A 595 -11.28 -27.56 23.14
C ILE A 595 -12.70 -27.06 23.41
N GLN A 596 -13.05 -26.86 24.68
CA GLN A 596 -14.36 -26.29 25.01
C GLN A 596 -14.47 -24.83 24.50
N PRO A 597 -15.66 -24.38 24.06
CA PRO A 597 -15.86 -22.98 23.62
C PRO A 597 -15.37 -21.98 24.67
N GLY A 598 -14.58 -21.00 24.23
CA GLY A 598 -14.01 -19.96 25.12
C GLY A 598 -12.89 -20.42 26.05
N LYS A 599 -12.39 -21.66 25.94
CA LYS A 599 -11.28 -22.18 26.77
C LYS A 599 -9.93 -22.22 26.07
N ALA A 600 -9.85 -21.80 24.80
CA ALA A 600 -8.62 -21.87 24.00
C ALA A 600 -7.41 -21.22 24.68
N GLU A 601 -7.58 -20.08 25.35
CA GLU A 601 -6.51 -19.39 26.06
C GLU A 601 -5.92 -20.18 27.23
N ASN A 602 -6.73 -21.01 27.90
CA ASN A 602 -6.27 -21.86 29.00
C ASN A 602 -5.60 -23.14 28.51
N VAL A 603 -5.73 -23.48 27.23
CA VAL A 603 -5.23 -24.73 26.64
C VAL A 603 -4.01 -24.48 25.76
N LEU A 604 -4.02 -23.41 24.96
CA LEU A 604 -3.02 -23.17 23.94
C LEU A 604 -1.92 -22.26 24.49
N ASN A 605 -0.85 -22.87 24.98
CA ASN A 605 0.39 -22.15 25.33
C ASN A 605 1.20 -21.75 24.09
N CYS A 606 2.23 -20.90 24.27
CA CYS A 606 3.09 -20.41 23.18
C CYS A 606 3.64 -21.54 22.30
N SER A 607 4.13 -22.64 22.89
CA SER A 607 4.64 -23.79 22.12
C SER A 607 3.56 -24.46 21.26
N SER A 608 2.33 -24.57 21.78
CA SER A 608 1.20 -25.16 21.05
C SER A 608 0.79 -24.28 19.89
N ILE A 609 0.74 -22.96 20.10
CA ILE A 609 0.45 -21.96 19.06
C ILE A 609 1.50 -22.03 17.95
N LYS A 610 2.78 -22.00 18.32
CA LYS A 610 3.90 -22.12 17.37
C LYS A 610 3.82 -23.41 16.54
N MET A 611 3.52 -24.54 17.19
CA MET A 611 3.35 -25.83 16.51
C MET A 611 2.17 -25.83 15.52
N LEU A 612 1.07 -25.15 15.85
CA LEU A 612 -0.11 -25.04 14.98
C LEU A 612 0.16 -24.16 13.75
N PHE A 613 1.01 -23.14 13.87
CA PHE A 613 1.45 -22.30 12.74
C PHE A 613 2.58 -22.92 11.92
N ALA A 614 3.44 -23.75 12.51
CA ALA A 614 4.52 -24.45 11.82
C ALA A 614 3.98 -25.47 10.79
N GLY A 615 3.57 -24.97 9.63
CA GLY A 615 2.94 -25.74 8.57
C GLY A 615 3.97 -26.50 7.74
N LYS A 616 3.92 -27.84 7.82
CA LYS A 616 4.34 -28.77 6.75
C LYS A 616 3.88 -30.20 7.03
N ASN A 617 3.91 -30.62 8.30
CA ASN A 617 3.47 -31.95 8.70
C ASN A 617 2.11 -31.91 9.38
N LYS A 618 1.27 -32.92 9.09
CA LYS A 618 0.04 -33.17 9.83
C LYS A 618 0.41 -33.43 11.29
N ILE A 619 -0.13 -32.64 12.22
CA ILE A 619 0.06 -32.89 13.64
C ILE A 619 -0.69 -34.19 13.97
N VAL A 620 0.04 -35.17 14.51
CA VAL A 620 -0.52 -36.47 14.87
C VAL A 620 -0.45 -36.65 16.38
N ILE A 621 -1.61 -36.85 16.98
CA ILE A 621 -1.75 -37.40 18.32
C ILE A 621 -2.14 -38.88 18.11
N PRO A 622 -1.26 -39.84 18.43
CA PRO A 622 -1.43 -41.22 18.00
C PRO A 622 -2.66 -41.89 18.63
N SER A 623 -3.28 -42.80 17.87
CA SER A 623 -4.28 -43.72 18.41
C SER A 623 -3.60 -44.82 19.23
N PHE A 624 -4.36 -45.44 20.12
CA PHE A 624 -3.95 -46.71 20.70
C PHE A 624 -3.73 -47.76 19.60
N ASN A 625 -2.67 -48.59 19.73
CA ASN A 625 -2.36 -49.65 18.78
C ASN A 625 -3.30 -50.83 18.96
N THR A 626 -4.33 -50.93 18.10
CA THR A 626 -5.25 -52.07 18.03
C THR A 626 -4.79 -53.14 17.04
N ALA A 627 -3.56 -53.14 16.52
CA ALA A 627 -3.13 -54.10 15.49
C ALA A 627 -3.22 -55.58 15.92
N ARG A 628 -3.18 -55.86 17.23
CA ARG A 628 -3.40 -57.22 17.79
C ARG A 628 -4.88 -57.56 18.01
N PHE A 629 -5.78 -56.62 17.73
CA PHE A 629 -7.22 -56.75 17.87
C PHE A 629 -7.83 -56.82 16.48
N GLU A 630 -8.34 -57.99 16.12
CA GLU A 630 -9.00 -58.20 14.83
C GLU A 630 -10.51 -58.14 15.03
N ARG A 631 -11.12 -57.02 14.59
CA ARG A 631 -12.52 -56.70 14.83
C ARG A 631 -13.49 -57.75 14.31
N SER A 632 -13.17 -58.39 13.18
CA SER A 632 -13.99 -59.45 12.57
C SER A 632 -14.12 -60.68 13.46
N PHE A 633 -13.15 -60.95 14.34
CA PHE A 633 -13.16 -62.09 15.26
C PHE A 633 -13.66 -61.74 16.66
N TYR A 634 -14.04 -60.47 16.92
CA TYR A 634 -14.51 -60.07 18.23
C TYR A 634 -15.94 -60.52 18.50
N VAL A 635 -16.10 -61.38 19.51
CA VAL A 635 -17.40 -61.77 20.03
C VAL A 635 -17.74 -60.88 21.23
N LYS A 636 -18.80 -60.08 21.09
CA LYS A 636 -19.34 -59.23 22.17
C LYS A 636 -19.63 -60.08 23.40
N ARG A 637 -19.09 -59.67 24.54
CA ARG A 637 -19.27 -60.34 25.82
C ARG A 637 -20.54 -59.85 26.50
N ARG A 638 -21.12 -60.73 27.31
CA ARG A 638 -22.12 -60.36 28.32
C ARG A 638 -21.39 -60.33 29.65
N MET A 639 -21.50 -59.21 30.37
CA MET A 639 -20.92 -59.09 31.70
C MET A 639 -22.00 -59.40 32.73
N ALA A 640 -21.65 -60.16 33.77
CA ALA A 640 -22.48 -60.21 34.95
C ALA A 640 -22.61 -58.79 35.52
N LEU A 641 -23.79 -58.45 36.08
CA LEU A 641 -24.03 -57.11 36.63
C LEU A 641 -22.90 -56.64 37.57
N PRO A 642 -22.71 -55.31 37.71
CA PRO A 642 -22.01 -54.77 38.86
C PRO A 642 -22.67 -55.34 40.11
N LEU A 643 -21.88 -55.89 41.02
CA LEU A 643 -22.36 -56.16 42.36
C LEU A 643 -22.69 -54.83 43.00
N GLU A 644 -23.98 -54.59 43.20
CA GLU A 644 -24.46 -53.47 43.99
C GLU A 644 -24.45 -53.89 45.45
N PHE A 645 -23.71 -53.15 46.28
CA PHE A 645 -23.72 -53.30 47.73
C PHE A 645 -24.98 -52.63 48.30
N ASP A 646 -26.13 -53.09 47.82
CA ASP A 646 -27.44 -52.58 48.16
C ASP A 646 -27.88 -53.03 49.56
N GLN A 647 -29.04 -52.56 49.98
CA GLN A 647 -29.60 -52.88 51.30
C GLN A 647 -29.71 -54.41 51.48
N LYS A 648 -30.10 -55.13 50.42
CA LYS A 648 -30.32 -56.58 50.39
C LYS A 648 -29.01 -57.36 50.50
N PHE A 649 -27.93 -56.91 49.86
CA PHE A 649 -26.59 -57.47 50.03
C PHE A 649 -26.14 -57.41 51.48
N TRP A 650 -26.29 -56.26 52.12
CA TRP A 650 -25.91 -56.07 53.53
C TRP A 650 -26.80 -56.86 54.49
N ASP A 651 -28.10 -57.00 54.20
CA ASP A 651 -29.01 -57.85 54.99
C ASP A 651 -28.58 -59.32 54.92
N ASN A 652 -28.32 -59.83 53.72
CA ASN A 652 -27.87 -61.22 53.51
C ASN A 652 -26.51 -61.50 54.15
N LEU A 653 -25.56 -60.55 54.07
CA LEU A 653 -24.24 -60.71 54.67
C LEU A 653 -24.31 -60.67 56.20
N ALA A 654 -25.15 -59.79 56.75
CA ALA A 654 -25.37 -59.70 58.20
C ALA A 654 -25.99 -60.99 58.76
N GLU A 655 -26.97 -61.57 58.07
CA GLU A 655 -27.61 -62.83 58.44
C GLU A 655 -26.61 -64.00 58.45
N GLU A 656 -25.80 -64.15 57.40
CA GLU A 656 -24.80 -65.22 57.32
C GLU A 656 -23.70 -65.07 58.39
N MET A 657 -23.24 -63.84 58.62
CA MET A 657 -22.27 -63.53 59.65
C MET A 657 -22.86 -63.56 61.07
N LYS A 658 -24.17 -63.85 61.21
CA LYS A 658 -24.91 -63.87 62.47
C LYS A 658 -24.67 -62.60 63.31
N CYS A 659 -24.64 -61.44 62.66
CA CYS A 659 -24.36 -60.17 63.32
C CYS A 659 -25.37 -59.08 62.91
N PRO A 660 -25.66 -58.09 63.76
CA PRO A 660 -26.54 -56.99 63.39
C PRO A 660 -25.98 -56.24 62.19
N LYS A 661 -26.82 -55.96 61.19
CA LYS A 661 -26.42 -55.15 60.02
C LYS A 661 -25.83 -53.80 60.39
N THR A 662 -26.36 -53.15 61.42
CA THR A 662 -25.84 -51.87 61.94
C THR A 662 -24.40 -52.00 62.43
N LEU A 663 -24.06 -53.11 63.09
CA LEU A 663 -22.70 -53.41 63.53
C LEU A 663 -21.79 -53.70 62.32
N LEU A 664 -22.25 -54.51 61.37
CA LEU A 664 -21.50 -54.82 60.15
C LEU A 664 -21.20 -53.56 59.32
N MET A 665 -22.20 -52.69 59.13
CA MET A 665 -22.04 -51.42 58.40
C MET A 665 -21.21 -50.38 59.17
N SER A 666 -21.11 -50.48 60.51
CA SER A 666 -20.17 -49.65 61.28
C SER A 666 -18.71 -50.10 61.09
N GLN A 667 -18.50 -51.39 60.86
CA GLN A 667 -17.21 -52.06 60.71
C GLN A 667 -16.67 -52.05 59.28
N CYS A 668 -17.57 -52.13 58.29
CA CYS A 668 -17.27 -52.12 56.86
C CYS A 668 -18.37 -51.36 56.14
N LYS A 669 -18.04 -50.23 55.51
CA LYS A 669 -18.98 -49.45 54.70
C LYS A 669 -18.34 -49.02 53.41
N ILE A 670 -19.18 -48.83 52.40
CA ILE A 670 -18.74 -48.20 51.16
C ILE A 670 -19.07 -46.72 51.25
N ASN A 671 -18.04 -45.88 51.15
CA ASN A 671 -18.25 -44.44 51.17
C ASN A 671 -18.85 -43.95 49.84
N GLN A 672 -19.24 -42.67 49.79
CA GLN A 672 -19.80 -42.03 48.58
C GLN A 672 -18.85 -42.06 47.36
N LYS A 673 -17.56 -42.39 47.56
CA LYS A 673 -16.55 -42.54 46.51
C LYS A 673 -16.33 -43.99 46.07
N GLY A 674 -17.10 -44.94 46.59
CA GLY A 674 -16.99 -46.36 46.25
C GLY A 674 -15.86 -47.13 46.95
N ALA A 675 -15.15 -46.50 47.89
CA ALA A 675 -14.08 -47.17 48.64
C ALA A 675 -14.64 -47.89 49.87
N ILE A 676 -14.11 -49.08 50.14
CA ILE A 676 -14.39 -49.80 51.39
C ILE A 676 -13.64 -49.10 52.52
N VAL A 677 -14.40 -48.56 53.46
CA VAL A 677 -13.91 -47.96 54.69
C VAL A 677 -14.06 -48.98 55.79
N TRP A 678 -12.92 -49.38 56.34
CA TRP A 678 -12.85 -50.32 57.44
C TRP A 678 -12.70 -49.60 58.77
N SER A 679 -13.54 -49.96 59.73
CA SER A 679 -13.41 -49.58 61.15
C SER A 679 -13.19 -50.80 62.04
N ALA A 680 -13.04 -51.99 61.43
CA ALA A 680 -12.77 -53.26 62.10
C ALA A 680 -11.26 -53.49 62.34
N ASN A 681 -10.91 -54.39 63.27
CA ASN A 681 -9.54 -54.88 63.43
C ASN A 681 -9.18 -55.86 62.29
N GLU A 682 -7.89 -56.15 62.08
CA GLU A 682 -7.42 -56.94 60.92
C GLU A 682 -8.03 -58.36 60.81
N GLU A 683 -8.22 -59.05 61.94
CA GLU A 683 -8.89 -60.35 61.96
C GLU A 683 -10.34 -60.25 61.47
N ARG A 684 -11.09 -59.27 61.99
CA ARG A 684 -12.49 -59.06 61.61
C ARG A 684 -12.61 -58.50 60.19
N LYS A 685 -11.66 -57.70 59.71
CA LYS A 685 -11.59 -57.29 58.30
C LYS A 685 -11.43 -58.51 57.40
N THR A 686 -10.50 -59.40 57.72
CA THR A 686 -10.27 -60.63 56.97
C THR A 686 -11.52 -61.50 56.95
N GLU A 687 -12.18 -61.68 58.10
CA GLU A 687 -13.41 -62.46 58.20
C GLU A 687 -14.56 -61.86 57.37
N ILE A 688 -14.81 -60.55 57.49
CA ILE A 688 -15.84 -59.85 56.70
C ILE A 688 -15.50 -59.93 55.21
N TRP A 689 -14.24 -59.73 54.85
CA TRP A 689 -13.78 -59.75 53.47
C TRP A 689 -13.89 -61.15 52.84
N ASP A 690 -13.51 -62.20 53.56
CA ASP A 690 -13.66 -63.59 53.10
C ASP A 690 -15.13 -63.94 52.88
N ARG A 691 -16.02 -63.48 53.77
CA ARG A 691 -17.48 -63.68 53.61
C ARG A 691 -18.03 -62.91 52.42
N ILE A 692 -17.58 -61.66 52.23
CA ILE A 692 -17.87 -60.90 51.02
C ILE A 692 -17.34 -61.67 49.79
N GLN A 693 -16.14 -62.22 49.81
CA GLN A 693 -15.58 -63.01 48.70
C GLN A 693 -16.34 -64.30 48.42
N ILE A 694 -16.82 -64.99 49.44
CA ILE A 694 -17.66 -66.20 49.29
C ILE A 694 -18.99 -65.81 48.64
N LYS A 695 -19.65 -64.76 49.14
CA LYS A 695 -20.88 -64.21 48.54
C LYS A 695 -20.69 -63.70 47.12
N LEU A 696 -19.52 -63.14 46.82
CA LEU A 696 -19.14 -62.72 45.46
C LEU A 696 -18.99 -63.91 44.50
N ARG A 697 -18.71 -65.11 45.00
CA ARG A 697 -18.54 -66.35 44.19
C ARG A 697 -19.82 -67.17 44.08
N ASP A 698 -20.80 -66.94 44.94
CA ASP A 698 -22.04 -67.72 45.00
C ASP A 698 -23.15 -67.06 44.16
N SER A 699 -23.25 -67.44 42.89
CA SER A 699 -24.25 -66.92 41.94
C SER A 699 -25.69 -67.34 42.24
N SER A 700 -25.92 -68.19 43.24
CA SER A 700 -27.23 -68.80 43.53
C SER A 700 -28.07 -68.06 44.57
N ILE A 701 -27.48 -67.20 45.41
CA ILE A 701 -28.16 -66.61 46.59
C ILE A 701 -28.65 -65.16 46.39
N LEU A 702 -28.41 -64.53 45.23
CA LEU A 702 -28.83 -63.13 45.01
C LEU A 702 -30.28 -62.94 44.55
N GLY A 703 -30.98 -64.01 44.16
CA GLY A 703 -32.34 -63.87 43.59
C GLY A 703 -32.38 -62.95 42.36
N LEU A 704 -31.26 -62.82 41.66
CA LEU A 704 -31.19 -62.27 40.31
C LEU A 704 -31.38 -63.47 39.39
N SER A 705 -32.34 -63.40 38.46
CA SER A 705 -32.44 -64.42 37.43
C SER A 705 -31.09 -64.54 36.73
N ALA A 706 -30.71 -65.74 36.33
CA ALA A 706 -29.49 -66.01 35.57
C ALA A 706 -29.39 -65.23 34.23
N ASP A 707 -30.38 -64.39 33.91
CA ASP A 707 -30.50 -63.62 32.67
C ASP A 707 -30.21 -62.12 32.81
N VAL A 708 -30.03 -61.58 34.01
CA VAL A 708 -29.69 -60.15 34.12
C VAL A 708 -28.19 -59.99 33.82
N SER A 709 -27.90 -59.71 32.55
CA SER A 709 -26.55 -59.48 32.03
C SER A 709 -26.49 -58.09 31.44
N ILE A 710 -25.35 -57.42 31.61
CA ILE A 710 -25.10 -56.11 31.03
C ILE A 710 -24.41 -56.32 29.70
N THR A 711 -24.97 -55.72 28.67
CA THR A 711 -24.36 -55.67 27.35
C THR A 711 -23.20 -54.68 27.37
N GLU A 712 -22.18 -54.90 26.55
CA GLU A 712 -21.06 -53.95 26.44
C GLU A 712 -21.52 -52.53 26.09
N ASN A 713 -22.58 -52.39 25.29
CA ASN A 713 -23.16 -51.09 24.93
C ASN A 713 -23.71 -50.36 26.17
N GLU A 714 -24.39 -51.06 27.07
CA GLU A 714 -24.87 -50.49 28.33
C GLU A 714 -23.69 -50.11 29.24
N LEU A 715 -22.61 -50.88 29.27
CA LEU A 715 -21.43 -50.50 30.07
C LEU A 715 -20.71 -49.27 29.50
N ILE A 716 -20.69 -49.12 28.17
CA ILE A 716 -20.00 -48.02 27.49
C ILE A 716 -20.83 -46.72 27.48
N PHE A 717 -22.16 -46.81 27.32
CA PHE A 717 -23.02 -45.66 26.99
C PHE A 717 -24.12 -45.35 28.03
N ASP A 718 -24.31 -46.16 29.08
CA ASP A 718 -25.37 -45.90 30.08
C ASP A 718 -25.00 -44.75 31.03
N GLN A 719 -25.66 -43.60 30.83
CA GLN A 719 -25.52 -42.39 31.63
C GLN A 719 -26.12 -42.51 33.06
N LYS A 720 -26.88 -43.56 33.36
CA LYS A 720 -27.53 -43.73 34.68
C LYS A 720 -26.57 -44.22 35.78
N LYS A 721 -25.37 -44.68 35.42
CA LYS A 721 -24.35 -45.09 36.39
C LYS A 721 -23.49 -43.90 36.79
N GLN A 722 -23.77 -43.32 37.95
CA GLN A 722 -22.97 -42.25 38.60
C GLN A 722 -21.51 -42.62 38.92
N SER A 723 -21.06 -43.84 38.61
CA SER A 723 -19.73 -44.32 38.97
C SER A 723 -18.69 -43.89 37.92
N ARG A 724 -17.77 -42.99 38.31
CA ARG A 724 -16.64 -42.52 37.47
C ARG A 724 -15.55 -43.59 37.22
N VAL A 725 -15.68 -44.78 37.83
CA VAL A 725 -14.68 -45.86 37.79
C VAL A 725 -15.38 -47.20 37.55
N VAL A 726 -14.83 -48.00 36.63
CA VAL A 726 -15.33 -49.35 36.28
C VAL A 726 -14.19 -50.35 36.42
N ILE A 727 -14.45 -51.46 37.11
CA ILE A 727 -13.49 -52.56 37.26
C ILE A 727 -13.98 -53.76 36.45
N ILE A 728 -13.18 -54.16 35.45
CA ILE A 728 -13.43 -55.36 34.65
C ILE A 728 -12.57 -56.50 35.20
N SER A 729 -13.19 -57.52 35.78
CA SER A 729 -12.52 -58.69 36.35
C SER A 729 -12.81 -59.96 35.55
N GLY A 730 -11.89 -60.92 35.63
CA GLY A 730 -12.01 -62.21 34.96
C GLY A 730 -10.73 -63.03 35.03
N GLY A 731 -10.83 -64.34 34.75
CA GLY A 731 -9.70 -65.26 34.72
C GLY A 731 -8.55 -64.83 33.78
N ALA A 732 -7.38 -65.43 33.95
CA ALA A 732 -6.30 -65.28 32.97
C ALA A 732 -6.78 -65.81 31.61
N GLY A 733 -6.44 -65.12 30.51
CA GLY A 733 -6.93 -65.48 29.18
C GLY A 733 -8.40 -65.17 28.88
N ALA A 734 -9.18 -64.64 29.84
CA ALA A 734 -10.61 -64.36 29.63
C ALA A 734 -10.91 -63.26 28.58
N GLY A 735 -9.89 -62.58 28.04
CA GLY A 735 -10.02 -61.55 27.01
C GLY A 735 -10.13 -60.11 27.50
N LYS A 736 -9.77 -59.81 28.76
CA LYS A 736 -9.87 -58.45 29.35
C LYS A 736 -9.22 -57.36 28.49
N SER A 737 -7.97 -57.58 28.09
CA SER A 737 -7.22 -56.66 27.21
C SER A 737 -7.86 -56.50 25.83
N THR A 738 -8.52 -57.56 25.33
CA THR A 738 -9.27 -57.56 24.06
C THR A 738 -10.57 -56.74 24.19
N VAL A 739 -11.29 -56.87 25.31
CA VAL A 739 -12.46 -56.05 25.63
C VAL A 739 -12.09 -54.57 25.68
N LEU A 740 -10.99 -54.21 26.34
CA LEU A 740 -10.52 -52.82 26.38
C LEU A 740 -10.18 -52.28 24.98
N SER A 741 -9.57 -53.08 24.10
CA SER A 741 -9.33 -52.70 22.70
C SER A 741 -10.64 -52.45 21.94
N HIS A 742 -11.64 -53.33 22.10
CA HIS A 742 -12.96 -53.12 21.50
C HIS A 742 -13.64 -51.84 22.02
N TYR A 743 -13.55 -51.60 23.33
CA TYR A 743 -14.15 -50.42 23.97
C TYR A 743 -13.52 -49.14 23.44
N TYR A 744 -12.20 -49.12 23.29
CA TYR A 744 -11.51 -48.00 22.65
C TYR A 744 -12.10 -47.70 21.27
N GLU A 745 -12.28 -48.71 20.41
CA GLU A 745 -12.81 -48.52 19.05
C GLU A 745 -14.27 -48.02 19.05
N GLU A 746 -15.15 -48.63 19.84
CA GLU A 746 -16.57 -48.23 19.89
C GLU A 746 -16.77 -46.85 20.53
N ILE A 747 -16.04 -46.54 21.60
CA ILE A 747 -16.06 -45.21 22.23
C ILE A 747 -15.52 -44.18 21.26
N LYS A 748 -14.38 -44.40 20.60
CA LYS A 748 -13.86 -43.47 19.60
C LYS A 748 -14.78 -43.30 18.41
N LYS A 749 -15.51 -44.37 18.05
CA LYS A 749 -16.49 -44.32 16.97
C LYS A 749 -17.64 -43.38 17.32
N ALA A 750 -18.22 -43.54 18.51
CA ALA A 750 -19.33 -42.73 19.00
C ALA A 750 -18.91 -41.30 19.40
N ASN A 751 -17.72 -41.16 20.00
CA ASN A 751 -17.20 -39.93 20.58
C ASN A 751 -15.79 -39.62 20.07
N PRO A 752 -15.65 -39.12 18.82
CA PRO A 752 -14.35 -38.87 18.18
C PRO A 752 -13.41 -37.95 18.98
N THR A 753 -13.99 -36.98 19.69
CA THR A 753 -13.28 -35.91 20.41
C THR A 753 -12.84 -36.30 21.82
N HIS A 754 -13.29 -37.44 22.36
CA HIS A 754 -12.87 -37.89 23.69
C HIS A 754 -11.44 -38.39 23.68
N TRP A 755 -10.61 -37.99 24.63
CA TRP A 755 -9.29 -38.56 24.80
C TRP A 755 -9.38 -39.91 25.49
N ILE A 756 -8.81 -40.94 24.87
CA ILE A 756 -8.76 -42.27 25.47
C ILE A 756 -7.30 -42.68 25.64
N SER A 757 -6.86 -42.85 26.87
CA SER A 757 -5.52 -43.34 27.22
C SER A 757 -5.63 -44.75 27.76
N ARG A 758 -4.95 -45.71 27.13
CA ARG A 758 -4.76 -47.04 27.71
C ARG A 758 -3.35 -47.14 28.27
N ILE A 759 -3.25 -47.43 29.56
CA ILE A 759 -2.00 -47.52 30.30
C ILE A 759 -1.84 -48.97 30.73
N ASN A 760 -0.83 -49.64 30.20
CA ASN A 760 -0.45 -50.95 30.69
C ASN A 760 0.40 -50.78 31.95
N LEU A 761 -0.18 -51.10 33.11
CA LEU A 761 0.47 -50.91 34.40
C LEU A 761 1.77 -51.71 34.55
N VAL A 762 1.90 -52.82 33.81
CA VAL A 762 3.13 -53.62 33.80
C VAL A 762 4.26 -52.86 33.12
N ASP A 763 3.98 -52.20 32.00
CA ASP A 763 4.98 -51.46 31.21
C ASP A 763 5.49 -50.22 31.96
N HIS A 764 4.66 -49.65 32.84
CA HIS A 764 4.96 -48.44 33.60
C HIS A 764 5.28 -48.68 35.08
N CYS A 765 5.47 -49.93 35.52
CA CYS A 765 5.62 -50.28 36.94
C CYS A 765 6.77 -49.51 37.62
N GLN A 766 7.93 -49.38 36.98
CA GLN A 766 9.08 -48.64 37.54
C GLN A 766 8.82 -47.13 37.72
N VAL A 767 8.03 -46.52 36.83
CA VAL A 767 7.69 -45.09 36.90
C VAL A 767 6.61 -44.88 37.97
N LEU A 768 5.63 -45.80 38.05
CA LEU A 768 4.57 -45.79 39.05
C LEU A 768 5.09 -46.00 40.48
N LEU A 769 6.15 -46.79 40.68
CA LEU A 769 6.78 -46.97 41.99
C LEU A 769 7.41 -45.68 42.56
N LYS A 770 7.79 -44.74 41.67
CA LYS A 770 8.36 -43.44 42.05
C LYS A 770 7.30 -42.36 42.22
N PHE A 771 6.02 -42.71 42.03
CA PHE A 771 4.93 -41.75 42.11
C PHE A 771 4.58 -41.45 43.56
N GLU A 772 5.00 -40.28 44.02
CA GLU A 772 4.51 -39.66 45.25
C GLU A 772 3.75 -38.40 44.87
N SER A 773 2.47 -38.33 45.22
CA SER A 773 1.63 -37.18 44.89
C SER A 773 0.92 -36.63 46.10
N ASN A 774 1.10 -35.33 46.31
CA ASN A 774 0.48 -34.59 47.40
C ASN A 774 -0.59 -33.62 46.89
N THR A 775 -0.68 -33.37 45.58
CA THR A 775 -1.67 -32.46 44.97
C THR A 775 -2.23 -33.01 43.65
N MET A 776 -3.37 -32.45 43.21
CA MET A 776 -3.96 -32.80 41.92
C MET A 776 -3.05 -32.39 40.75
N ASP A 777 -2.39 -31.23 40.85
CA ASP A 777 -1.48 -30.74 39.81
C ASP A 777 -0.25 -31.62 39.66
N SER A 778 0.36 -32.08 40.76
CA SER A 778 1.50 -33.03 40.69
C SER A 778 1.08 -34.35 40.07
N SER A 779 -0.16 -34.78 40.30
CA SER A 779 -0.71 -35.98 39.65
C SER A 779 -0.86 -35.78 38.14
N ILE A 780 -1.46 -34.67 37.71
CA ILE A 780 -1.66 -34.38 36.28
C ILE A 780 -0.31 -34.22 35.57
N ASP A 781 0.64 -33.52 36.18
CA ASP A 781 1.98 -33.36 35.60
C ASP A 781 2.71 -34.71 35.48
N PHE A 782 2.57 -35.60 36.45
CA PHE A 782 3.07 -36.97 36.33
C PHE A 782 2.44 -37.72 35.15
N PHE A 783 1.12 -37.63 34.98
CA PHE A 783 0.43 -38.28 33.85
C PHE A 783 0.83 -37.72 32.49
N VAL A 784 1.04 -36.41 32.38
CA VAL A 784 1.35 -35.74 31.11
C VAL A 784 2.84 -35.82 30.76
N ASN A 785 3.72 -35.74 31.75
CA ASN A 785 5.15 -35.54 31.54
C ASN A 785 5.97 -36.80 31.84
N GLU A 786 5.63 -37.57 32.87
CA GLU A 786 6.44 -38.70 33.36
C GLU A 786 5.99 -40.05 32.79
N LEU A 787 4.66 -40.28 32.67
CA LEU A 787 4.13 -41.51 32.06
C LEU A 787 4.31 -41.59 30.54
N ALA A 788 4.84 -40.53 29.91
CA ALA A 788 5.12 -40.44 28.47
C ALA A 788 3.95 -40.87 27.56
N ILE A 789 2.71 -40.57 27.99
CA ILE A 789 1.47 -40.91 27.26
C ILE A 789 1.41 -40.18 25.90
N VAL A 790 2.05 -39.01 25.84
CA VAL A 790 2.19 -38.19 24.63
C VAL A 790 3.67 -37.97 24.37
N ASP A 791 4.07 -37.96 23.10
CA ASP A 791 5.43 -37.61 22.68
C ASP A 791 5.87 -36.29 23.36
N PRO A 792 7.03 -36.26 24.03
CA PRO A 792 7.55 -35.06 24.68
C PRO A 792 7.62 -33.83 23.76
N ASN A 793 7.83 -34.05 22.46
CA ASN A 793 7.91 -32.99 21.43
C ASN A 793 6.52 -32.49 20.97
N ASN A 794 5.44 -33.21 21.29
CA ASN A 794 4.07 -32.82 20.93
C ASN A 794 3.45 -31.93 22.02
N SER A 795 3.86 -30.66 22.02
CA SER A 795 3.40 -29.64 22.97
C SER A 795 1.88 -29.45 22.96
N LEU A 796 1.24 -29.52 21.78
CA LEU A 796 -0.21 -29.44 21.64
C LEU A 796 -0.91 -30.61 22.34
N GLY A 797 -0.46 -31.84 22.09
CA GLY A 797 -1.03 -33.04 22.70
C GLY A 797 -0.92 -33.03 24.21
N ARG A 798 0.23 -32.59 24.76
CA ARG A 798 0.43 -32.45 26.21
C ARG A 798 -0.50 -31.40 26.81
N SER A 799 -0.66 -30.26 26.15
CA SER A 799 -1.53 -29.18 26.64
C SER A 799 -3.01 -29.58 26.59
N LEU A 800 -3.44 -30.28 25.54
CA LEU A 800 -4.78 -30.86 25.43
C LEU A 800 -5.04 -31.90 26.53
N LEU A 801 -4.12 -32.86 26.72
CA LEU A 801 -4.27 -33.90 27.75
C LEU A 801 -4.32 -33.29 29.16
N LYS A 802 -3.41 -32.35 29.46
CA LYS A 802 -3.38 -31.64 30.74
C LYS A 802 -4.72 -30.97 31.03
N HIS A 803 -5.27 -30.25 30.05
CA HIS A 803 -6.57 -29.59 30.20
C HIS A 803 -7.71 -30.59 30.44
N GLN A 804 -7.78 -31.67 29.66
CA GLN A 804 -8.85 -32.66 29.81
C GLN A 804 -8.79 -33.41 31.14
N LEU A 805 -7.59 -33.74 31.63
CA LEU A 805 -7.40 -34.32 32.96
C LEU A 805 -7.78 -33.35 34.08
N THR A 806 -7.52 -32.05 33.89
CA THR A 806 -7.84 -31.00 34.88
C THR A 806 -9.36 -30.83 35.04
N ILE A 807 -10.11 -30.80 33.93
CA ILE A 807 -11.56 -30.64 33.97
C ILE A 807 -12.27 -31.97 34.31
N GLY A 808 -11.65 -33.11 33.99
CA GLY A 808 -12.26 -34.43 34.16
C GLY A 808 -13.42 -34.69 33.19
N ASP A 809 -13.44 -33.97 32.06
CA ASP A 809 -14.46 -34.07 31.01
C ASP A 809 -13.84 -34.61 29.72
N LYS A 810 -14.58 -35.41 28.96
CA LYS A 810 -14.17 -36.03 27.69
C LYS A 810 -12.87 -36.85 27.76
N VAL A 811 -12.46 -37.32 28.93
CA VAL A 811 -11.26 -38.15 29.12
C VAL A 811 -11.60 -39.50 29.71
N ILE A 812 -11.01 -40.56 29.14
CA ILE A 812 -11.17 -41.94 29.60
C ILE A 812 -9.79 -42.55 29.76
N VAL A 813 -9.49 -43.06 30.96
CA VAL A 813 -8.23 -43.72 31.27
C VAL A 813 -8.52 -45.19 31.54
N MET A 814 -7.93 -46.07 30.73
CA MET A 814 -8.05 -47.52 30.83
C MET A 814 -6.75 -48.09 31.40
N PHE A 815 -6.81 -48.63 32.61
CA PHE A 815 -5.68 -49.34 33.21
C PHE A 815 -5.75 -50.83 32.88
N ASP A 816 -4.72 -51.36 32.21
CA ASP A 816 -4.59 -52.79 31.92
C ASP A 816 -3.50 -53.42 32.80
N GLY A 817 -3.69 -54.68 33.18
CA GLY A 817 -2.67 -55.44 33.92
C GLY A 817 -2.63 -55.24 35.44
N PHE A 818 -3.70 -54.74 36.08
CA PHE A 818 -3.75 -54.44 37.53
C PHE A 818 -3.34 -55.60 38.47
N ARG A 819 -3.43 -56.86 38.02
CA ARG A 819 -3.23 -58.06 38.84
C ARG A 819 -1.77 -58.42 39.15
N ARG A 820 -0.78 -57.63 38.72
CA ARG A 820 0.66 -57.91 38.92
C ARG A 820 1.38 -56.98 39.90
N ASN A 821 0.66 -56.05 40.55
CA ASN A 821 1.22 -55.21 41.60
C ASN A 821 0.75 -55.72 42.96
N GLN A 822 1.40 -56.79 43.43
CA GLN A 822 1.55 -57.10 44.86
C GLN A 822 3.03 -57.04 45.18
#